data_AF-A0AAW1QLP0-F1
#
_entry.id   AF-A0AAW1QLP0-F1
#
_cell.length_a   1.000
_cell.length_b   1.000
_cell.length_c   1.000
_cell.angle_alpha   90.00
_cell.angle_beta   90.00
_cell.angle_gamma   90.00
#
_symmetry.space_group_name_H-M   'P 1'
#
loop_
_entity.id
_entity.type
_entity.pdbx_description
1 polymer ?
#
loop_
_entity_poly.entity_id
_entity_poly.type
_entity_poly.pdbx_seq_one_letter_code
_entity_poly.pdbx_strand_id
1 'polypeptide(L)'
;MADSDVLGNETEDLPTSPIGRQPSVTLGVPGVPSSRVDRLLLQRLRKSQSGTALYGDAQVAAEECIQEPSVYSTYEGAASQRLIVVANRLPVSAFKDSDGRWALQVSAGGLVSALMGVSNFKTCWVGWPGVYVDEGPDRDALAEALGREHYVPVYLDPKTVDLHYNGFCNSVLWQLFHYVPLNIDSKLSETRTLQFQWAAHQEANRRFGEVVLRNYAPGDVVWVQDYHLMLLPALLKLRAPKMKVGWFLHTPFPSSEIYRTLPVREEVLRAVLKADLIGFHTYDYARHFVSACTRILGLEGTPEGVEDNGSLTRVAAFPIGIDPERFARALDRSDVKAHIAQLLNRYAGRKVMLGVDRLDMIKGIPQKLLAFEKFLEEHPEWRDKVLLVQIAVPSRTDVPEYQRLRSMVHEIVGRINGHYGTLTHVPIHHLDRQLAFHELAALYAITDVALVTSLRDGMNLVSYEYVACQSDNAGVLILSEFAGAAQSLGAGAILVNPWNITDMAAAIEDALTMSDQERRERHRQNYMHITIHTSQTWADTFISELNDTHVEAELRTKHIPPQLDVGEVVRAYRGARRRLLVLGYNATLTTAVEAPRQPKRHFDQIKALTRVNPAVYETVAALAADPASAVIIFSGSDKARLEEAFGALPVWLAAENGIFIRPPGDAWVTLLQVAKREWMESVRLVFDYFCERTPRSFVESRESSVVWNYKYADVEFGRLQARDLLQHLWTGPISNAPVDIVQGAKSVEVRPVGISKGLAMQRIVAAIAERCGPASVAADFVLATGHFLARDENLFTFFEGHALKVRPSARGERGLAALPEVGDEAEPYGAAADAASGPLPIPRARQAFVPRASAENHPNLAHTSPSFPSPSGKFGHYPHHHHHYRPDLDTQGNGSVFGGDGAGEAAAPTPLKLPPEHLFTCTVGRNRSQARYFLTGSSEELEKGNVAEAQELFRQAIAAREPASASEAAPDGAQPDAWETDDSGWEDLNLERLLLFDGAHILEAYGLGPATTTGKLEAWLESLDLQPLGPVVRWVDEECALAVFATPDDACLALKRAPASGLRWRAFAQASAAARALRAQDLAPPQPRPKTTATVARRLIGAALGNVNGLRDKAGERELREQRQHRRAAAEDRQRAVDAAWDS
;
A
#
# COMPACT_ATOMS: atom_id res chain seq x y z
N MET A 1 -55.94 -5.71 58.51
CA MET A 1 -56.79 -6.56 59.36
C MET A 1 -56.15 -7.93 59.37
N ALA A 2 -55.84 -8.45 60.56
CA ALA A 2 -55.71 -9.84 61.01
C ALA A 2 -55.28 -10.99 60.05
N ASP A 3 -54.49 -12.01 60.46
CA ASP A 3 -53.69 -12.21 61.70
C ASP A 3 -52.80 -13.48 61.62
N SER A 4 -51.89 -13.59 62.61
CA SER A 4 -51.13 -14.78 63.10
C SER A 4 -49.85 -15.17 62.34
N ASP A 5 -48.78 -15.78 62.91
CA ASP A 5 -48.31 -16.04 64.30
C ASP A 5 -46.85 -16.61 64.24
N VAL A 6 -45.97 -16.69 65.27
CA VAL A 6 -45.71 -15.92 66.52
C VAL A 6 -44.34 -16.37 67.13
N LEU A 7 -43.80 -15.66 68.14
CA LEU A 7 -42.50 -15.86 68.86
C LEU A 7 -41.20 -15.44 68.11
N GLY A 8 -40.18 -14.82 68.73
CA GLY A 8 -40.04 -14.25 70.09
C GLY A 8 -38.58 -13.93 70.51
N ASN A 9 -38.37 -12.79 71.17
CA ASN A 9 -37.21 -12.30 71.98
C ASN A 9 -35.83 -11.93 71.36
N GLU A 10 -35.57 -10.60 71.37
CA GLU A 10 -34.45 -9.85 72.00
C GLU A 10 -33.07 -10.50 72.26
N THR A 11 -31.97 -9.90 71.79
CA THR A 11 -31.04 -9.02 72.56
C THR A 11 -29.78 -8.62 71.74
N GLU A 12 -29.09 -7.56 72.16
CA GLU A 12 -27.91 -6.94 71.51
C GLU A 12 -26.58 -7.66 71.86
N ASP A 13 -25.59 -7.66 70.96
CA ASP A 13 -24.24 -7.08 71.23
C ASP A 13 -23.26 -7.15 70.02
N LEU A 14 -22.31 -6.21 70.01
CA LEU A 14 -21.13 -6.09 69.11
C LEU A 14 -19.90 -6.81 69.73
N PRO A 15 -18.68 -6.85 69.13
CA PRO A 15 -18.22 -6.66 67.73
C PRO A 15 -17.37 -7.86 67.21
N THR A 16 -16.86 -7.81 65.96
CA THR A 16 -15.42 -8.02 65.58
C THR A 16 -15.19 -8.17 64.06
N SER A 17 -14.03 -7.67 63.62
CA SER A 17 -13.32 -7.97 62.36
C SER A 17 -11.86 -8.28 62.71
N PRO A 18 -10.97 -8.75 61.81
CA PRO A 18 -11.16 -9.38 60.49
C PRO A 18 -10.48 -10.77 60.38
N ILE A 19 -10.60 -11.47 59.24
CA ILE A 19 -9.54 -12.31 58.62
C ILE A 19 -9.97 -12.64 57.16
N GLY A 20 -9.01 -12.63 56.23
CA GLY A 20 -9.28 -12.61 54.79
C GLY A 20 -9.65 -13.95 54.13
N ARG A 21 -10.12 -13.86 52.89
CA ARG A 21 -10.27 -15.00 51.95
C ARG A 21 -9.33 -14.84 50.76
N GLN A 22 -8.63 -15.91 50.42
CA GLN A 22 -7.86 -16.03 49.17
C GLN A 22 -8.79 -16.17 47.96
N PRO A 23 -8.35 -15.77 46.74
CA PRO A 23 -9.13 -15.95 45.51
C PRO A 23 -9.15 -17.42 45.07
N SER A 24 -10.28 -17.88 44.55
CA SER A 24 -10.44 -19.23 44.01
C SER A 24 -9.77 -19.37 42.63
N VAL A 25 -8.93 -20.40 42.47
CA VAL A 25 -8.32 -20.76 41.18
C VAL A 25 -9.38 -21.32 40.23
N THR A 26 -9.56 -20.67 39.07
CA THR A 26 -10.42 -21.17 37.99
C THR A 26 -9.69 -22.23 37.17
N LEU A 27 -10.22 -23.44 37.10
CA LEU A 27 -9.67 -24.53 36.27
C LEU A 27 -9.77 -24.19 34.78
N GLY A 28 -8.62 -24.11 34.11
CA GLY A 28 -8.53 -23.88 32.66
C GLY A 28 -8.88 -25.11 31.84
N VAL A 29 -9.63 -24.91 30.75
CA VAL A 29 -9.90 -25.95 29.75
C VAL A 29 -8.66 -26.12 28.84
N PRO A 30 -8.07 -27.32 28.72
CA PRO A 30 -6.93 -27.52 27.84
C PRO A 30 -7.37 -27.60 26.36
N GLY A 31 -6.62 -26.95 25.46
CA GLY A 31 -6.70 -27.23 24.01
C GLY A 31 -7.15 -26.09 23.08
N VAL A 32 -7.21 -24.83 23.51
CA VAL A 32 -7.40 -23.68 22.60
C VAL A 32 -6.05 -23.02 22.29
N PRO A 33 -5.61 -22.92 21.02
CA PRO A 33 -4.34 -22.29 20.68
C PRO A 33 -4.35 -20.79 20.99
N SER A 34 -3.36 -20.36 21.79
CA SER A 34 -3.26 -19.00 22.35
C SER A 34 -2.82 -17.96 21.33
N SER A 35 -2.05 -18.32 20.30
CA SER A 35 -1.67 -17.40 19.22
C SER A 35 -2.43 -17.65 17.92
N ARG A 36 -2.48 -16.63 17.06
CA ARG A 36 -2.98 -16.76 15.67
C ARG A 36 -2.01 -17.57 14.81
N VAL A 37 -0.71 -17.52 15.14
CA VAL A 37 0.36 -18.31 14.50
C VAL A 37 0.11 -19.80 14.67
N ASP A 38 -0.24 -20.28 15.88
CA ASP A 38 -0.55 -21.70 16.13
C ASP A 38 -1.73 -22.19 15.27
N ARG A 39 -2.77 -21.35 15.15
CA ARG A 39 -3.93 -21.67 14.29
C ARG A 39 -3.54 -21.73 12.83
N LEU A 40 -2.68 -20.83 12.35
CA LEU A 40 -2.18 -20.82 10.98
C LEU A 40 -1.24 -22.01 10.70
N LEU A 41 -0.40 -22.41 11.65
CA LEU A 41 0.45 -23.61 11.56
C LEU A 41 -0.40 -24.88 11.50
N LEU A 42 -1.39 -25.03 12.39
CA LEU A 42 -2.36 -26.14 12.36
C LEU A 42 -3.19 -26.15 11.06
N GLN A 43 -3.55 -24.99 10.52
CA GLN A 43 -4.29 -24.88 9.26
C GLN A 43 -3.41 -25.18 8.03
N ARG A 44 -2.10 -24.92 8.09
CA ARG A 44 -1.11 -25.35 7.06
C ARG A 44 -0.84 -26.86 7.14
N LEU A 45 -0.68 -27.43 8.33
CA LEU A 45 -0.57 -28.88 8.57
C LEU A 45 -1.79 -29.65 8.03
N ARG A 46 -3.00 -29.11 8.20
CA ARG A 46 -4.23 -29.68 7.61
C ARG A 46 -4.29 -29.56 6.09
N LYS A 47 -3.65 -28.54 5.49
CA LYS A 47 -3.55 -28.39 4.02
C LYS A 47 -2.52 -29.34 3.40
N SER A 48 -1.36 -29.56 4.03
CA SER A 48 -0.37 -30.51 3.52
C SER A 48 -0.89 -31.95 3.50
N GLN A 49 -1.74 -32.33 4.46
CA GLN A 49 -2.40 -33.64 4.48
C GLN A 49 -3.51 -33.83 3.41
N SER A 50 -3.90 -32.76 2.68
CA SER A 50 -4.98 -32.81 1.69
C SER A 50 -4.51 -32.91 0.24
N GLY A 51 -3.20 -33.00 -0.01
CA GLY A 51 -2.59 -33.18 -1.33
C GLY A 51 -1.64 -34.37 -1.36
N THR A 52 -1.69 -35.14 -2.45
CA THR A 52 -0.77 -36.24 -2.81
C THR A 52 -0.60 -37.36 -1.78
N ALA A 53 -1.42 -38.41 -1.93
CA ALA A 53 -0.95 -39.77 -1.68
C ALA A 53 -0.15 -40.25 -2.90
N LEU A 54 1.16 -40.49 -2.74
CA LEU A 54 1.99 -41.47 -3.48
C LEU A 54 3.47 -41.34 -3.08
N TYR A 55 4.11 -42.49 -2.82
CA TYR A 55 5.53 -42.70 -2.48
C TYR A 55 6.07 -42.05 -1.19
N GLY A 56 6.46 -42.92 -0.25
CA GLY A 56 7.17 -42.53 0.96
C GLY A 56 8.68 -42.54 0.74
N ASP A 57 9.28 -41.34 0.82
CA ASP A 57 10.70 -41.11 1.19
C ASP A 57 10.86 -39.77 1.95
N ALA A 58 9.76 -39.08 2.25
CA ALA A 58 9.75 -37.76 2.92
C ALA A 58 9.67 -37.84 4.46
N GLN A 59 9.75 -39.04 5.04
CA GLN A 59 9.51 -39.24 6.48
C GLN A 59 10.79 -39.05 7.33
N VAL A 60 11.98 -39.21 6.73
CA VAL A 60 13.27 -39.10 7.46
C VAL A 60 13.72 -37.65 7.65
N ALA A 61 13.49 -36.77 6.67
CA ALA A 61 13.89 -35.36 6.74
C ALA A 61 13.02 -34.50 7.69
N ALA A 62 11.90 -35.02 8.17
CA ALA A 62 11.01 -34.32 9.10
C ALA A 62 11.38 -34.53 10.58
N GLU A 63 12.11 -35.60 10.91
CA GLU A 63 12.42 -35.95 12.30
C GLU A 63 13.70 -35.28 12.81
N GLU A 64 14.69 -34.98 11.95
CA GLU A 64 15.91 -34.24 12.34
C GLU A 64 15.65 -32.76 12.69
N CYS A 65 14.51 -32.18 12.29
CA CYS A 65 14.15 -30.79 12.58
C CYS A 65 13.32 -30.61 13.86
N ILE A 66 13.16 -31.68 14.67
CA ILE A 66 12.36 -31.70 15.91
C ILE A 66 13.26 -31.90 17.16
N GLN A 67 14.59 -31.81 17.01
CA GLN A 67 15.56 -31.89 18.11
C GLN A 67 16.39 -30.61 18.34
N GLU A 68 15.74 -29.45 18.29
CA GLU A 68 16.13 -28.35 19.18
C GLU A 68 14.98 -28.12 20.17
N PRO A 69 15.24 -28.14 21.50
CA PRO A 69 14.19 -27.90 22.49
C PRO A 69 13.68 -26.47 22.30
N SER A 70 12.37 -26.36 22.07
CA SER A 70 11.69 -25.09 21.86
C SER A 70 12.09 -24.07 22.94
N VAL A 71 12.63 -22.92 22.53
CA VAL A 71 12.93 -21.79 23.43
C VAL A 71 11.63 -21.06 23.81
N TYR A 72 10.64 -21.82 24.29
CA TYR A 72 9.60 -21.30 25.16
C TYR A 72 10.19 -21.16 26.56
N SER A 73 11.04 -20.14 26.72
CA SER A 73 11.24 -19.59 28.05
C SER A 73 9.87 -19.16 28.55
N THR A 74 9.42 -19.76 29.65
CA THR A 74 8.45 -19.13 30.53
C THR A 74 8.93 -17.70 30.80
N TYR A 75 8.13 -16.71 30.41
CA TYR A 75 8.55 -15.29 30.39
C TYR A 75 8.56 -14.65 31.79
N GLU A 76 9.18 -15.31 32.77
CA GLU A 76 9.68 -14.66 33.97
C GLU A 76 11.05 -14.04 33.66
N GLY A 77 11.03 -12.84 33.05
CA GLY A 77 12.26 -12.04 32.87
C GLY A 77 12.56 -11.45 31.50
N ALA A 78 11.61 -11.41 30.55
CA ALA A 78 11.80 -10.55 29.37
C ALA A 78 11.82 -9.08 29.78
N ALA A 79 12.89 -8.36 29.39
CA ALA A 79 12.92 -6.91 29.52
C ALA A 79 11.72 -6.30 28.78
N SER A 80 10.98 -5.40 29.43
CA SER A 80 9.74 -4.87 28.87
C SER A 80 10.00 -4.17 27.53
N GLN A 81 9.29 -4.63 26.48
CA GLN A 81 9.46 -4.10 25.13
C GLN A 81 9.19 -2.59 25.14
N ARG A 82 10.16 -1.81 24.69
CA ARG A 82 10.06 -0.34 24.64
C ARG A 82 9.21 0.07 23.45
N LEU A 83 8.20 0.90 23.72
CA LEU A 83 7.19 1.35 22.77
C LEU A 83 7.35 2.84 22.53
N ILE A 84 7.78 3.22 21.33
CA ILE A 84 7.87 4.62 20.90
C ILE A 84 6.55 4.99 20.22
N VAL A 85 5.68 5.69 20.96
CA VAL A 85 4.44 6.24 20.43
C VAL A 85 4.74 7.56 19.74
N VAL A 86 4.35 7.71 18.47
CA VAL A 86 4.61 8.93 17.70
C VAL A 86 3.30 9.54 17.25
N ALA A 87 2.94 10.70 17.79
CA ALA A 87 1.70 11.40 17.47
C ALA A 87 1.96 12.88 17.25
N ASN A 88 1.10 13.55 16.48
CA ASN A 88 1.29 14.97 16.15
C ASN A 88 1.44 15.88 17.38
N ARG A 89 0.73 15.60 18.48
CA ARG A 89 0.90 16.28 19.77
C ARG A 89 1.35 15.31 20.85
N LEU A 90 2.09 15.85 21.82
CA LEU A 90 2.33 15.20 23.11
C LEU A 90 1.02 15.09 23.91
N PRO A 91 0.94 14.20 24.92
CA PRO A 91 -0.22 14.07 25.81
C PRO A 91 -0.34 15.22 26.82
N VAL A 92 0.56 16.21 26.77
CA VAL A 92 0.61 17.38 27.64
C VAL A 92 0.73 18.66 26.83
N SER A 93 0.07 19.71 27.34
CA SER A 93 0.26 21.09 26.93
C SER A 93 1.24 21.76 27.88
N ALA A 94 2.29 22.39 27.36
CA ALA A 94 3.23 23.16 28.15
C ALA A 94 2.78 24.63 28.31
N PHE A 95 3.01 25.21 29.48
CA PHE A 95 2.78 26.63 29.77
C PHE A 95 3.79 27.12 30.83
N LYS A 96 3.91 28.43 31.02
CA LYS A 96 4.73 28.99 32.11
C LYS A 96 3.89 29.27 33.36
N ASP A 97 4.39 28.85 34.52
CA ASP A 97 3.80 29.16 35.83
C ASP A 97 4.01 30.63 36.22
N SER A 98 3.52 31.03 37.40
CA SER A 98 3.71 32.38 37.96
C SER A 98 5.18 32.76 38.18
N ASP A 99 6.06 31.76 38.27
CA ASP A 99 7.48 31.90 38.57
C ASP A 99 8.31 31.86 37.27
N GLY A 100 7.66 31.76 36.10
CA GLY A 100 8.28 31.71 34.78
C GLY A 100 8.84 30.33 34.38
N ARG A 101 8.57 29.28 35.15
CA ARG A 101 9.03 27.90 34.88
C ARG A 101 8.02 27.14 34.03
N TRP A 102 8.50 26.15 33.28
CA TRP A 102 7.64 25.27 32.49
C TRP A 102 6.85 24.31 33.38
N ALA A 103 5.53 24.40 33.29
CA ALA A 103 4.56 23.48 33.85
C ALA A 103 3.84 22.71 32.74
N LEU A 104 3.43 21.47 33.03
CA LEU A 104 2.78 20.56 32.10
C LEU A 104 1.36 20.26 32.58
N GLN A 105 0.37 20.37 31.70
CA GLN A 105 -1.00 19.96 31.95
C GLN A 105 -1.42 18.91 30.92
N VAL A 106 -2.01 17.80 31.36
CA VAL A 106 -2.50 16.73 30.46
C VAL A 106 -3.52 17.31 29.46
N SER A 107 -3.25 17.11 28.17
CA SER A 107 -4.09 17.60 27.08
C SER A 107 -5.41 16.83 26.98
N ALA A 108 -6.48 17.53 26.61
CA ALA A 108 -7.77 16.92 26.34
C ALA A 108 -7.78 16.17 25.00
N GLY A 109 -8.38 14.98 24.97
CA GLY A 109 -8.68 14.27 23.72
C GLY A 109 -8.76 12.76 23.90
N GLY A 110 -9.59 12.11 23.06
CA GLY A 110 -9.80 10.66 23.12
C GLY A 110 -8.51 9.84 22.93
N LEU A 111 -7.65 10.24 21.99
CA LEU A 111 -6.34 9.61 21.75
C LEU A 111 -5.45 9.66 23.00
N VAL A 112 -5.37 10.82 23.66
CA VAL A 112 -4.58 10.99 24.89
C VAL A 112 -5.18 10.16 26.02
N SER A 113 -6.50 10.21 26.22
CA SER A 113 -7.18 9.42 27.26
C SER A 113 -6.98 7.91 27.08
N ALA A 114 -7.08 7.40 25.86
CA ALA A 114 -6.90 5.99 25.55
C ALA A 114 -5.44 5.53 25.73
N LEU A 115 -4.48 6.26 25.15
CA LEU A 115 -3.04 5.93 25.28
C LEU A 115 -2.51 6.10 26.71
N MET A 116 -3.06 7.02 27.51
CA MET A 116 -2.73 7.10 28.94
C MET A 116 -3.29 5.93 29.77
N GLY A 117 -4.29 5.20 29.25
CA GLY A 117 -4.75 3.93 29.81
C GLY A 117 -3.85 2.73 29.46
N VAL A 118 -2.80 2.93 28.66
CA VAL A 118 -1.84 1.88 28.29
C VAL A 118 -0.67 1.90 29.26
N SER A 119 -0.57 0.86 30.09
CA SER A 119 0.39 0.73 31.20
C SER A 119 1.34 -0.47 31.06
N ASN A 120 1.00 -1.49 30.25
CA ASN A 120 1.81 -2.71 30.08
C ASN A 120 3.16 -2.52 29.36
N PHE A 121 3.48 -1.33 28.83
CA PHE A 121 4.66 -1.07 28.02
C PHE A 121 5.54 0.03 28.61
N LYS A 122 6.86 -0.08 28.41
CA LYS A 122 7.78 1.04 28.67
C LYS A 122 7.64 2.05 27.54
N THR A 123 6.77 3.04 27.71
CA THR A 123 6.43 4.01 26.68
C THR A 123 7.42 5.17 26.61
N CYS A 124 7.61 5.69 25.40
CA CYS A 124 8.28 6.95 25.09
C CYS A 124 7.40 7.68 24.07
N TRP A 125 7.03 8.93 24.32
CA TRP A 125 6.09 9.65 23.43
C TRP A 125 6.81 10.75 22.66
N VAL A 126 6.78 10.67 21.33
CA VAL A 126 7.34 11.67 20.42
C VAL A 126 6.20 12.53 19.84
N GLY A 127 6.28 13.85 19.96
CA GLY A 127 5.23 14.76 19.48
C GLY A 127 5.53 16.24 19.63
N TRP A 128 4.74 17.12 19.00
CA TRP A 128 4.87 18.58 19.19
C TRP A 128 4.30 19.00 20.57
N PRO A 129 5.02 19.82 21.37
CA PRO A 129 4.58 20.26 22.70
C PRO A 129 3.44 21.30 22.72
N GLY A 130 2.91 21.70 21.56
CA GLY A 130 1.80 22.66 21.46
C GLY A 130 2.18 24.13 21.63
N VAL A 131 3.45 24.43 21.91
CA VAL A 131 4.01 25.78 22.08
C VAL A 131 5.17 26.04 21.11
N TYR A 132 5.42 27.31 20.82
CA TYR A 132 6.60 27.78 20.11
C TYR A 132 7.63 28.26 21.12
N VAL A 133 8.86 27.76 21.01
CA VAL A 133 10.01 28.19 21.82
C VAL A 133 11.22 28.23 20.91
N ASP A 134 11.88 29.38 20.84
CA ASP A 134 13.09 29.58 20.04
C ASP A 134 14.28 28.77 20.60
N GLU A 135 15.33 28.60 19.80
CA GLU A 135 16.52 27.87 20.23
C GLU A 135 17.30 28.63 21.30
N GLY A 136 17.62 27.93 22.40
CA GLY A 136 18.30 28.48 23.56
C GLY A 136 17.80 27.87 24.88
N PRO A 137 18.23 28.44 26.03
CA PRO A 137 18.04 27.83 27.35
C PRO A 137 16.59 27.56 27.74
N ASP A 138 15.64 28.34 27.23
CA ASP A 138 14.21 28.16 27.51
C ASP A 138 13.63 26.91 26.85
N ARG A 139 14.13 26.55 25.65
CA ARG A 139 13.77 25.33 24.93
C ARG A 139 14.42 24.10 25.58
N ASP A 140 15.66 24.24 26.07
CA ASP A 140 16.35 23.18 26.80
C ASP A 140 15.65 22.88 28.14
N ALA A 141 15.23 23.91 28.88
CA ALA A 141 14.44 23.76 30.11
C ALA A 141 13.08 23.07 29.87
N LEU A 142 12.40 23.40 28.76
CA LEU A 142 11.17 22.69 28.36
C LEU A 142 11.46 21.22 27.98
N ALA A 143 12.54 20.96 27.24
CA ALA A 143 12.92 19.60 26.88
C ALA A 143 13.29 18.75 28.10
N GLU A 144 13.94 19.33 29.12
CA GLU A 144 14.23 18.66 30.39
C GLU A 144 12.94 18.35 31.16
N ALA A 145 12.01 19.32 31.27
CA ALA A 145 10.72 19.12 31.93
C ALA A 145 9.89 18.00 31.27
N LEU A 146 9.88 17.94 29.95
CA LEU A 146 9.22 16.88 29.16
C LEU A 146 9.94 15.52 29.29
N GLY A 147 11.27 15.52 29.29
CA GLY A 147 12.08 14.29 29.36
C GLY A 147 11.91 13.51 30.67
N ARG A 148 11.62 14.22 31.79
CA ARG A 148 11.29 13.61 33.09
C ARG A 148 10.04 12.73 33.04
N GLU A 149 9.09 13.05 32.16
CA GLU A 149 7.84 12.30 31.92
C GLU A 149 7.94 11.37 30.68
N HIS A 150 9.16 11.11 30.19
CA HIS A 150 9.44 10.32 28.97
C HIS A 150 8.80 10.87 27.69
N TYR A 151 8.62 12.20 27.62
CA TYR A 151 8.15 12.91 26.43
C TYR A 151 9.32 13.53 25.66
N VAL A 152 9.31 13.32 24.34
CA VAL A 152 10.35 13.77 23.40
C VAL A 152 9.73 14.81 22.45
N PRO A 153 10.03 16.11 22.62
CA PRO A 153 9.44 17.15 21.80
C PRO A 153 9.98 17.18 20.35
N VAL A 154 9.06 17.29 19.39
CA VAL A 154 9.35 17.66 18.00
C VAL A 154 9.04 19.14 17.83
N TYR A 155 10.07 19.94 17.58
CA TYR A 155 9.93 21.38 17.33
C TYR A 155 9.76 21.64 15.83
N LEU A 156 8.75 22.43 15.50
CA LEU A 156 8.41 22.88 14.16
C LEU A 156 8.30 24.40 14.18
N ASP A 157 8.73 25.08 13.12
CA ASP A 157 8.58 26.53 13.01
C ASP A 157 7.11 26.92 12.80
N PRO A 158 6.69 28.15 13.18
CA PRO A 158 5.29 28.58 13.08
C PRO A 158 4.68 28.47 11.69
N LYS A 159 5.46 28.67 10.62
CA LYS A 159 4.98 28.60 9.24
C LYS A 159 4.77 27.16 8.80
N THR A 160 5.68 26.25 9.18
CA THR A 160 5.50 24.82 8.95
C THR A 160 4.30 24.30 9.73
N VAL A 161 4.12 24.66 11.00
CA VAL A 161 2.93 24.24 11.78
C VAL A 161 1.64 24.72 11.14
N ASP A 162 1.55 25.99 10.74
CA ASP A 162 0.32 26.50 10.10
C ASP A 162 0.01 25.77 8.78
N LEU A 163 0.98 25.67 7.86
CA LEU A 163 0.79 25.01 6.56
C LEU A 163 0.58 23.49 6.66
N HIS A 164 1.21 22.80 7.61
CA HIS A 164 1.04 21.38 7.87
C HIS A 164 -0.26 21.09 8.63
N TYR A 165 -0.40 21.64 9.84
CA TYR A 165 -1.46 21.27 10.78
C TYR A 165 -2.79 21.95 10.41
N ASN A 166 -2.81 23.27 10.27
CA ASN A 166 -4.04 23.98 9.91
C ASN A 166 -4.38 23.76 8.44
N GLY A 167 -3.40 23.95 7.55
CA GLY A 167 -3.52 23.73 6.11
C GLY A 167 -3.78 22.26 5.73
N PHE A 168 -2.72 21.48 5.50
CA PHE A 168 -2.87 20.14 4.92
C PHE A 168 -3.71 19.19 5.78
N CYS A 169 -3.40 19.07 7.07
CA CYS A 169 -4.03 18.10 7.95
C CYS A 169 -5.49 18.47 8.27
N ASN A 170 -5.76 19.70 8.73
CA ASN A 170 -7.11 20.08 9.19
C ASN A 170 -8.02 20.64 8.08
N SER A 171 -7.47 21.22 7.00
CA SER A 171 -8.27 21.78 5.90
C SER A 171 -8.39 20.84 4.70
N VAL A 172 -7.49 19.86 4.52
CA VAL A 172 -7.57 18.86 3.45
C VAL A 172 -7.91 17.47 3.98
N LEU A 173 -7.00 16.84 4.74
CA LEU A 173 -7.17 15.43 5.16
C LEU A 173 -8.38 15.22 6.08
N TRP A 174 -8.58 16.08 7.10
CA TRP A 174 -9.71 15.97 8.02
C TRP A 174 -11.06 16.03 7.29
N GLN A 175 -11.23 16.98 6.37
CA GLN A 175 -12.46 17.11 5.59
C GLN A 175 -12.69 15.88 4.71
N LEU A 176 -11.67 15.50 3.94
CA LEU A 176 -11.69 14.35 3.04
C LEU A 176 -12.05 13.03 3.76
N PHE A 177 -11.42 12.78 4.90
CA PHE A 177 -11.59 11.52 5.65
C PHE A 177 -12.94 11.44 6.36
N HIS A 178 -13.59 12.58 6.63
CA HIS A 178 -14.94 12.65 7.18
C HIS A 178 -16.03 12.91 6.12
N TYR A 179 -15.74 12.66 4.83
CA TYR A 179 -16.70 12.81 3.72
C TYR A 179 -17.26 14.24 3.55
N VAL A 180 -16.57 15.25 4.09
CA VAL A 180 -16.90 16.65 3.86
C VAL A 180 -16.36 17.05 2.49
N PRO A 181 -17.20 17.53 1.54
CA PRO A 181 -16.71 18.00 0.25
C PRO A 181 -15.74 19.16 0.41
N LEU A 182 -14.55 19.05 -0.19
CA LEU A 182 -13.59 20.16 -0.24
C LEU A 182 -14.25 21.35 -0.94
N ASN A 183 -14.47 22.45 -0.20
CA ASN A 183 -15.26 23.60 -0.67
C ASN A 183 -14.77 24.12 -2.04
N ILE A 184 -15.68 24.41 -2.96
CA ILE A 184 -15.36 24.86 -4.32
C ILE A 184 -15.16 26.38 -4.38
N ASP A 185 -15.74 27.16 -3.46
CA ASP A 185 -15.73 28.62 -3.54
C ASP A 185 -14.38 29.26 -3.15
N SER A 186 -13.43 28.46 -2.66
CA SER A 186 -12.04 28.86 -2.40
C SER A 186 -11.14 28.72 -3.66
N LYS A 187 -11.64 28.09 -4.74
CA LYS A 187 -10.81 27.45 -5.79
C LYS A 187 -10.34 28.33 -6.97
N LEU A 188 -9.76 29.51 -6.69
CA LEU A 188 -9.05 30.29 -7.72
C LEU A 188 -7.57 30.62 -7.41
N SER A 189 -7.03 30.18 -6.27
CA SER A 189 -5.57 30.27 -5.98
C SER A 189 -4.89 28.94 -5.56
N GLU A 190 -5.68 27.87 -5.39
CA GLU A 190 -5.31 26.72 -4.55
C GLU A 190 -4.13 25.86 -5.03
N THR A 191 -3.80 25.81 -6.32
CA THR A 191 -2.71 24.93 -6.80
C THR A 191 -1.37 25.27 -6.15
N ARG A 192 -1.10 26.56 -5.88
CA ARG A 192 0.11 26.99 -5.14
C ARG A 192 -0.04 26.72 -3.65
N THR A 193 -1.20 27.02 -3.07
CA THR A 193 -1.48 26.82 -1.64
C THR A 193 -1.32 25.36 -1.23
N LEU A 194 -1.91 24.43 -1.98
CA LEU A 194 -1.81 22.99 -1.71
C LEU A 194 -0.37 22.48 -1.87
N GLN A 195 0.40 22.99 -2.84
CA GLN A 195 1.82 22.66 -2.98
C GLN A 195 2.64 23.09 -1.75
N PHE A 196 2.41 24.29 -1.21
CA PHE A 196 3.09 24.74 0.01
C PHE A 196 2.64 23.96 1.26
N GLN A 197 1.35 23.65 1.38
CA GLN A 197 0.81 22.81 2.44
C GLN A 197 1.38 21.39 2.41
N TRP A 198 1.49 20.79 1.22
CA TRP A 198 2.10 19.48 1.02
C TRP A 198 3.60 19.48 1.35
N ALA A 199 4.35 20.47 0.87
CA ALA A 199 5.78 20.60 1.19
C ALA A 199 6.02 20.78 2.70
N ALA A 200 5.18 21.57 3.39
CA ALA A 200 5.21 21.68 4.85
C ALA A 200 4.85 20.36 5.55
N HIS A 201 3.91 19.58 5.00
CA HIS A 201 3.55 18.27 5.54
C HIS A 201 4.68 17.23 5.35
N GLN A 202 5.41 17.28 4.24
CA GLN A 202 6.63 16.50 4.02
C GLN A 202 7.74 16.91 5.01
N GLU A 203 8.00 18.22 5.19
CA GLU A 203 9.01 18.72 6.14
C GLU A 203 8.66 18.35 7.59
N ALA A 204 7.41 18.49 8.01
CA ALA A 204 6.96 18.06 9.33
C ALA A 204 7.21 16.57 9.55
N ASN A 205 6.75 15.70 8.64
CA ASN A 205 6.98 14.26 8.72
C ASN A 205 8.48 13.91 8.73
N ARG A 206 9.31 14.66 7.99
CA ARG A 206 10.78 14.52 8.00
C ARG A 206 11.38 14.84 9.37
N ARG A 207 10.97 15.94 10.01
CA ARG A 207 11.41 16.32 11.37
C ARG A 207 10.99 15.29 12.42
N PHE A 208 9.77 14.78 12.34
CA PHE A 208 9.32 13.66 13.17
C PHE A 208 10.21 12.42 12.98
N GLY A 209 10.53 12.06 11.73
CA GLY A 209 11.46 10.97 11.41
C GLY A 209 12.85 11.13 12.01
N GLU A 210 13.43 12.33 11.92
CA GLU A 210 14.73 12.63 12.54
C GLU A 210 14.72 12.44 14.06
N VAL A 211 13.68 12.90 14.74
CA VAL A 211 13.56 12.76 16.20
C VAL A 211 13.35 11.31 16.62
N VAL A 212 12.50 10.55 15.91
CA VAL A 212 12.30 9.11 16.17
C VAL A 212 13.62 8.34 15.98
N LEU A 213 14.32 8.57 14.87
CA LEU A 213 15.59 7.87 14.57
C LEU A 213 16.69 8.15 15.61
N ARG A 214 16.70 9.34 16.23
CA ARG A 214 17.65 9.68 17.32
C ARG A 214 17.34 8.98 18.65
N ASN A 215 16.10 8.55 18.87
CA ASN A 215 15.65 7.93 20.12
C ASN A 215 15.45 6.40 20.01
N TYR A 216 15.37 5.88 18.78
CA TYR A 216 15.21 4.47 18.45
C TYR A 216 16.46 3.64 18.81
N ALA A 217 16.22 2.45 19.36
CA ALA A 217 17.20 1.38 19.55
C ALA A 217 16.70 0.08 18.88
N PRO A 218 17.60 -0.79 18.37
CA PRO A 218 17.21 -2.07 17.79
C PRO A 218 16.33 -2.89 18.74
N GLY A 219 15.17 -3.32 18.26
CA GLY A 219 14.18 -4.10 19.04
C GLY A 219 12.99 -3.29 19.56
N ASP A 220 13.08 -1.95 19.57
CA ASP A 220 11.93 -1.08 19.88
C ASP A 220 10.80 -1.28 18.87
N VAL A 221 9.58 -1.02 19.33
CA VAL A 221 8.40 -0.87 18.46
C VAL A 221 8.09 0.60 18.28
N VAL A 222 8.01 1.06 17.04
CA VAL A 222 7.53 2.42 16.71
C VAL A 222 6.06 2.33 16.29
N TRP A 223 5.20 3.03 17.02
CA TRP A 223 3.76 3.08 16.76
C TRP A 223 3.34 4.49 16.37
N VAL A 224 3.18 4.70 15.07
CA VAL A 224 2.81 5.98 14.46
C VAL A 224 1.29 6.17 14.52
N GLN A 225 0.86 7.33 14.96
CA GLN A 225 -0.54 7.68 15.17
C GLN A 225 -1.02 8.71 14.15
N ASP A 226 -2.11 8.35 13.49
CA ASP A 226 -3.08 9.23 12.83
C ASP A 226 -2.66 9.88 11.48
N TYR A 227 -3.62 10.55 10.84
CA TYR A 227 -3.52 11.16 9.50
C TYR A 227 -2.44 12.25 9.37
N HIS A 228 -1.93 12.78 10.48
CA HIS A 228 -0.86 13.76 10.49
C HIS A 228 0.49 13.18 10.02
N LEU A 229 0.73 11.91 10.32
CA LEU A 229 2.05 11.26 10.18
C LEU A 229 2.04 10.14 9.13
N MET A 230 1.23 10.28 8.08
CA MET A 230 1.08 9.26 7.03
C MET A 230 2.34 9.02 6.21
N LEU A 231 3.30 9.95 6.18
CA LEU A 231 4.56 9.78 5.45
C LEU A 231 5.66 9.15 6.31
N LEU A 232 5.51 9.20 7.62
CA LEU A 232 6.51 8.75 8.58
C LEU A 232 6.92 7.27 8.42
N PRO A 233 6.02 6.29 8.16
CA PRO A 233 6.43 4.89 8.04
C PRO A 233 7.48 4.65 6.95
N ALA A 234 7.33 5.27 5.77
CA ALA A 234 8.32 5.18 4.71
C ALA A 234 9.64 5.89 5.05
N LEU A 235 9.59 7.06 5.67
CA LEU A 235 10.79 7.80 6.09
C LEU A 235 11.63 7.01 7.12
N LEU A 236 10.96 6.30 8.03
CA LEU A 236 11.62 5.43 9.01
C LEU A 236 12.23 4.18 8.35
N LYS A 237 11.44 3.44 7.56
CA LYS A 237 11.91 2.22 6.88
C LYS A 237 13.03 2.48 5.86
N LEU A 238 13.06 3.65 5.23
CA LEU A 238 14.15 4.07 4.34
C LEU A 238 15.50 4.17 5.06
N ARG A 239 15.50 4.48 6.37
CA ARG A 239 16.72 4.60 7.18
C ARG A 239 17.04 3.35 8.00
N ALA A 240 16.02 2.62 8.45
CA ALA A 240 16.17 1.35 9.14
C ALA A 240 15.10 0.34 8.68
N PRO A 241 15.37 -0.45 7.62
CA PRO A 241 14.37 -1.38 7.05
C PRO A 241 13.81 -2.41 8.04
N LYS A 242 14.64 -2.84 9.00
CA LYS A 242 14.28 -3.80 10.06
C LYS A 242 13.54 -3.18 11.25
N MET A 243 13.26 -1.87 11.25
CA MET A 243 12.47 -1.23 12.31
C MET A 243 11.05 -1.82 12.34
N LYS A 244 10.53 -2.16 13.53
CA LYS A 244 9.12 -2.53 13.71
C LYS A 244 8.26 -1.27 13.69
N VAL A 245 7.46 -1.09 12.63
CA VAL A 245 6.63 0.11 12.43
C VAL A 245 5.17 -0.27 12.27
N GLY A 246 4.36 0.07 13.27
CA GLY A 246 2.91 0.08 13.15
C GLY A 246 2.39 1.48 12.84
N TRP A 247 1.35 1.59 12.02
CA TRP A 247 0.61 2.85 11.81
C TRP A 247 -0.88 2.63 12.08
N PHE A 248 -1.53 3.56 12.80
CA PHE A 248 -2.93 3.46 13.16
C PHE A 248 -3.70 4.76 12.86
N LEU A 249 -4.85 4.68 12.17
CA LEU A 249 -5.71 5.83 11.87
C LEU A 249 -6.87 5.98 12.86
N HIS A 250 -7.02 7.17 13.45
CA HIS A 250 -8.09 7.45 14.43
C HIS A 250 -9.33 8.11 13.80
N THR A 251 -9.23 8.58 12.56
CA THR A 251 -10.38 9.01 11.75
C THR A 251 -10.96 7.82 10.98
N PRO A 252 -12.14 7.97 10.35
CA PRO A 252 -12.52 7.07 9.26
C PRO A 252 -11.47 7.08 8.16
N PHE A 253 -11.39 5.99 7.38
CA PHE A 253 -10.78 6.02 6.06
C PHE A 253 -11.89 6.06 5.01
N PRO A 254 -11.90 7.03 4.08
CA PRO A 254 -13.01 7.21 3.16
C PRO A 254 -12.97 6.22 2.00
N SER A 255 -14.09 6.03 1.32
CA SER A 255 -14.16 5.18 0.13
C SER A 255 -13.22 5.69 -0.97
N SER A 256 -12.77 4.78 -1.85
CA SER A 256 -11.84 5.11 -2.94
C SER A 256 -12.33 6.25 -3.84
N GLU A 257 -13.64 6.40 -3.99
CA GLU A 257 -14.31 7.45 -4.77
C GLU A 257 -14.11 8.85 -4.18
N ILE A 258 -14.10 8.96 -2.86
CA ILE A 258 -13.79 10.20 -2.15
C ILE A 258 -12.27 10.38 -2.08
N TYR A 259 -11.53 9.34 -1.65
CA TYR A 259 -10.07 9.41 -1.47
C TYR A 259 -9.33 9.83 -2.75
N ARG A 260 -9.77 9.37 -3.94
CA ARG A 260 -9.13 9.72 -5.22
C ARG A 260 -9.19 11.20 -5.61
N THR A 261 -10.00 12.01 -4.92
CA THR A 261 -10.03 13.47 -5.10
C THR A 261 -8.79 14.18 -4.54
N LEU A 262 -8.05 13.54 -3.63
CA LEU A 262 -6.75 14.02 -3.15
C LEU A 262 -5.71 14.00 -4.29
N PRO A 263 -5.03 15.12 -4.60
CA PRO A 263 -4.02 15.12 -5.67
C PRO A 263 -2.80 14.25 -5.38
N VAL A 264 -2.31 14.25 -4.13
CA VAL A 264 -1.13 13.49 -3.65
C VAL A 264 -1.50 12.11 -3.08
N ARG A 265 -2.55 11.51 -3.64
CA ARG A 265 -3.15 10.25 -3.15
C ARG A 265 -2.22 9.04 -3.27
N GLU A 266 -1.32 9.03 -4.25
CA GLU A 266 -0.46 7.90 -4.56
C GLU A 266 0.72 7.85 -3.57
N GLU A 267 1.35 9.01 -3.37
CA GLU A 267 2.44 9.24 -2.42
C GLU A 267 2.02 8.90 -0.99
N VAL A 268 0.84 9.36 -0.56
CA VAL A 268 0.31 9.08 0.79
C VAL A 268 0.03 7.59 0.99
N LEU A 269 -0.59 6.89 0.03
CA LEU A 269 -0.85 5.45 0.15
C LEU A 269 0.47 4.65 0.16
N ARG A 270 1.39 4.94 -0.76
CA ARG A 270 2.71 4.28 -0.82
C ARG A 270 3.49 4.45 0.47
N ALA A 271 3.41 5.62 1.10
CA ALA A 271 4.16 5.90 2.31
C ALA A 271 3.61 5.14 3.53
N VAL A 272 2.28 5.08 3.70
CA VAL A 272 1.65 4.27 4.77
C VAL A 272 1.89 2.77 4.55
N LEU A 273 1.89 2.30 3.30
CA LEU A 273 2.16 0.89 2.96
C LEU A 273 3.55 0.38 3.36
N LYS A 274 4.47 1.25 3.80
CA LYS A 274 5.76 0.81 4.37
C LYS A 274 5.69 0.45 5.86
N ALA A 275 4.58 0.70 6.57
CA ALA A 275 4.36 0.09 7.88
C ALA A 275 4.29 -1.44 7.76
N ASP A 276 4.69 -2.17 8.80
CA ASP A 276 4.50 -3.63 8.88
C ASP A 276 3.03 -3.96 9.13
N LEU A 277 2.37 -3.20 10.02
CA LEU A 277 0.95 -3.31 10.35
C LEU A 277 0.25 -1.95 10.20
N ILE A 278 -0.88 -1.97 9.48
CA ILE A 278 -1.82 -0.85 9.33
C ILE A 278 -3.10 -1.17 10.11
N GLY A 279 -3.45 -0.31 11.06
CA GLY A 279 -4.65 -0.43 11.88
C GLY A 279 -5.69 0.66 11.62
N PHE A 280 -6.96 0.26 11.68
CA PHE A 280 -8.12 1.15 11.65
C PHE A 280 -9.11 0.79 12.76
N HIS A 281 -10.03 1.68 13.11
CA HIS A 281 -11.08 1.37 14.09
C HIS A 281 -12.08 0.29 13.65
N THR A 282 -12.47 0.26 12.36
CA THR A 282 -13.51 -0.64 11.83
C THR A 282 -13.01 -1.42 10.62
N TYR A 283 -13.66 -2.54 10.33
CA TYR A 283 -13.37 -3.33 9.13
C TYR A 283 -13.72 -2.57 7.84
N ASP A 284 -14.72 -1.67 7.87
CA ASP A 284 -15.06 -0.86 6.69
C ASP A 284 -13.94 0.11 6.30
N TYR A 285 -13.29 0.75 7.27
CA TYR A 285 -12.16 1.64 6.99
C TYR A 285 -10.96 0.86 6.42
N ALA A 286 -10.66 -0.31 7.00
CA ALA A 286 -9.64 -1.23 6.48
C ALA A 286 -9.95 -1.69 5.03
N ARG A 287 -11.19 -2.09 4.77
CA ARG A 287 -11.67 -2.48 3.43
C ARG A 287 -11.60 -1.32 2.44
N HIS A 288 -11.94 -0.11 2.84
CA HIS A 288 -11.82 1.09 2.01
C HIS A 288 -10.36 1.43 1.68
N PHE A 289 -9.43 1.28 2.64
CA PHE A 289 -8.00 1.43 2.38
C PHE A 289 -7.45 0.40 1.39
N VAL A 290 -7.79 -0.88 1.56
CA VAL A 290 -7.38 -1.95 0.63
C VAL A 290 -7.96 -1.72 -0.78
N SER A 291 -9.23 -1.30 -0.88
CA SER A 291 -9.85 -0.97 -2.18
C SER A 291 -9.22 0.28 -2.81
N ALA A 292 -8.87 1.31 -2.02
CA ALA A 292 -8.12 2.48 -2.51
C ALA A 292 -6.73 2.09 -3.05
N CYS A 293 -5.96 1.27 -2.33
CA CYS A 293 -4.67 0.75 -2.82
C CYS A 293 -4.83 -0.06 -4.11
N THR A 294 -5.85 -0.92 -4.18
CA THR A 294 -6.13 -1.75 -5.36
C THR A 294 -6.54 -0.91 -6.58
N ARG A 295 -7.37 0.12 -6.38
CA ARG A 295 -7.94 0.97 -7.46
C ARG A 295 -6.99 2.08 -7.92
N ILE A 296 -6.14 2.61 -7.04
CA ILE A 296 -5.26 3.76 -7.31
C ILE A 296 -3.83 3.30 -7.62
N LEU A 297 -3.24 2.44 -6.79
CA LEU A 297 -1.86 1.95 -6.99
C LEU A 297 -1.79 0.70 -7.88
N GLY A 298 -2.93 0.06 -8.16
CA GLY A 298 -3.00 -1.17 -8.94
C GLY A 298 -2.51 -2.44 -8.22
N LEU A 299 -2.21 -2.33 -6.92
CA LEU A 299 -1.68 -3.40 -6.07
C LEU A 299 -2.72 -4.50 -5.78
N GLU A 300 -2.25 -5.65 -5.28
CA GLU A 300 -3.08 -6.81 -5.02
C GLU A 300 -3.70 -6.73 -3.62
N GLY A 301 -4.95 -6.28 -3.54
CA GLY A 301 -5.74 -6.33 -2.31
C GLY A 301 -6.17 -7.77 -1.96
N THR A 302 -5.93 -8.16 -0.71
CA THR A 302 -6.30 -9.45 -0.10
C THR A 302 -7.07 -9.22 1.22
N PRO A 303 -7.73 -10.24 1.80
CA PRO A 303 -8.35 -10.12 3.13
C PRO A 303 -7.36 -9.92 4.29
N GLU A 304 -6.06 -10.19 4.10
CA GLU A 304 -5.01 -9.98 5.12
C GLU A 304 -4.36 -8.59 5.01
N GLY A 305 -4.54 -7.88 3.89
CA GLY A 305 -3.90 -6.61 3.61
C GLY A 305 -3.56 -6.42 2.12
N VAL A 306 -2.52 -5.63 1.85
CA VAL A 306 -2.11 -5.26 0.48
C VAL A 306 -0.78 -5.93 0.15
N GLU A 307 -0.72 -6.67 -0.96
CA GLU A 307 0.50 -7.30 -1.45
C GLU A 307 1.18 -6.42 -2.53
N ASP A 308 2.44 -6.06 -2.27
CA ASP A 308 3.33 -5.29 -3.13
C ASP A 308 4.56 -6.16 -3.45
N ASN A 309 4.58 -6.72 -4.66
CA ASN A 309 5.67 -7.58 -5.19
C ASN A 309 6.11 -8.76 -4.31
N GLY A 310 5.23 -9.29 -3.46
CA GLY A 310 5.52 -10.41 -2.54
C GLY A 310 5.76 -9.97 -1.08
N SER A 311 5.88 -8.67 -0.82
CA SER A 311 5.74 -8.10 0.52
C SER A 311 4.25 -7.92 0.82
N LEU A 312 3.75 -8.53 1.90
CA LEU A 312 2.38 -8.30 2.38
C LEU A 312 2.43 -7.26 3.50
N THR A 313 1.84 -6.09 3.26
CA THR A 313 1.54 -5.13 4.32
C THR A 313 0.21 -5.49 4.95
N ARG A 314 0.22 -5.88 6.24
CA ARG A 314 -0.97 -6.35 6.96
C ARG A 314 -1.92 -5.18 7.23
N VAL A 315 -3.21 -5.38 6.99
CA VAL A 315 -4.25 -4.39 7.29
C VAL A 315 -5.33 -5.04 8.16
N ALA A 316 -5.63 -4.45 9.32
CA ALA A 316 -6.58 -5.00 10.27
C ALA A 316 -7.38 -3.92 11.02
N ALA A 317 -8.46 -4.34 11.67
CA ALA A 317 -9.32 -3.49 12.47
C ALA A 317 -9.09 -3.74 13.97
N PHE A 318 -8.84 -2.68 14.73
CA PHE A 318 -8.68 -2.69 16.18
C PHE A 318 -9.53 -1.52 16.73
N PRO A 319 -10.75 -1.78 17.25
CA PRO A 319 -11.56 -0.74 17.87
C PRO A 319 -10.84 -0.22 19.12
N ILE A 320 -10.76 1.11 19.27
CA ILE A 320 -10.15 1.74 20.44
C ILE A 320 -11.18 1.83 21.58
N GLY A 321 -10.77 1.43 22.78
CA GLY A 321 -11.56 1.55 24.00
C GLY A 321 -11.15 2.73 24.88
N ILE A 322 -11.60 2.69 26.13
CA ILE A 322 -11.19 3.60 27.23
C ILE A 322 -10.62 2.78 28.39
N ASP A 323 -10.19 3.46 29.47
CA ASP A 323 -10.11 2.88 30.82
C ASP A 323 -11.44 3.14 31.54
N PRO A 324 -12.36 2.14 31.62
CA PRO A 324 -13.64 2.30 32.31
C PRO A 324 -13.49 2.33 33.84
N GLU A 325 -12.45 1.68 34.40
CA GLU A 325 -12.23 1.67 35.84
C GLU A 325 -11.84 3.06 36.35
N ARG A 326 -11.13 3.87 35.55
CA ARG A 326 -10.85 5.27 35.88
C ARG A 326 -12.12 6.08 36.10
N PHE A 327 -13.20 5.80 35.36
CA PHE A 327 -14.50 6.44 35.58
C PHE A 327 -15.18 5.89 36.85
N ALA A 328 -15.20 4.57 37.05
CA ALA A 328 -15.73 3.97 38.28
C ALA A 328 -15.04 4.53 39.55
N ARG A 329 -13.71 4.54 39.57
CA ARG A 329 -12.88 5.14 40.64
C ARG A 329 -13.15 6.64 40.84
N ALA A 330 -13.48 7.36 39.76
CA ALA A 330 -13.80 8.79 39.84
C ALA A 330 -15.17 9.01 40.50
N LEU A 331 -16.18 8.25 40.10
CA LEU A 331 -17.53 8.29 40.68
C LEU A 331 -17.54 7.88 42.16
N ASP A 332 -16.59 7.04 42.60
CA ASP A 332 -16.54 6.62 43.99
C ASP A 332 -16.08 7.69 44.98
N ARG A 333 -15.43 8.77 44.50
CA ARG A 333 -14.87 9.83 45.35
C ARG A 333 -15.96 10.66 46.02
N SER A 334 -15.68 11.13 47.25
CA SER A 334 -16.62 11.93 48.04
C SER A 334 -16.92 13.31 47.45
N ASP A 335 -15.95 13.95 46.79
CA ASP A 335 -16.13 15.23 46.10
C ASP A 335 -17.04 15.09 44.86
N VAL A 336 -16.85 14.03 44.09
CA VAL A 336 -17.70 13.68 42.93
C VAL A 336 -19.11 13.32 43.38
N LYS A 337 -19.28 12.47 44.41
CA LYS A 337 -20.60 12.13 44.99
C LYS A 337 -21.34 13.36 45.53
N ALA A 338 -20.65 14.30 46.17
CA ALA A 338 -21.23 15.56 46.59
C ALA A 338 -21.68 16.42 45.40
N HIS A 339 -20.90 16.45 44.31
CA HIS A 339 -21.27 17.19 43.11
C HIS A 339 -22.46 16.55 42.36
N ILE A 340 -22.52 15.22 42.29
CA ILE A 340 -23.68 14.47 41.78
C ILE A 340 -24.95 14.87 42.54
N ALA A 341 -24.91 14.88 43.87
CA ALA A 341 -26.05 15.30 44.69
C ALA A 341 -26.46 16.76 44.45
N GLN A 342 -25.50 17.68 44.25
CA GLN A 342 -25.79 19.07 43.88
C GLN A 342 -26.47 19.18 42.51
N LEU A 343 -26.02 18.43 41.50
CA LEU A 343 -26.60 18.44 40.16
C LEU A 343 -28.01 17.81 40.14
N LEU A 344 -28.22 16.70 40.86
CA LEU A 344 -29.54 16.09 41.03
C LEU A 344 -30.52 17.06 41.69
N ASN A 345 -30.12 17.79 42.73
CA ASN A 345 -30.96 18.81 43.36
C ASN A 345 -31.22 20.01 42.43
N ARG A 346 -30.23 20.43 41.63
CA ARG A 346 -30.35 21.55 40.68
C ARG A 346 -31.29 21.24 39.50
N TYR A 347 -31.32 19.99 39.06
CA TYR A 347 -32.14 19.54 37.92
C TYR A 347 -33.35 18.71 38.35
N ALA A 348 -33.68 18.70 39.64
CA ALA A 348 -34.83 17.99 40.20
C ALA A 348 -36.13 18.30 39.43
N GLY A 349 -36.91 17.25 39.16
CA GLY A 349 -38.15 17.33 38.37
C GLY A 349 -37.95 17.37 36.86
N ARG A 350 -36.72 17.33 36.34
CA ARG A 350 -36.42 17.30 34.90
C ARG A 350 -35.51 16.14 34.51
N LYS A 351 -35.70 15.63 33.29
CA LYS A 351 -34.82 14.68 32.61
C LYS A 351 -33.64 15.41 31.98
N VAL A 352 -32.44 14.90 32.23
CA VAL A 352 -31.18 15.52 31.76
C VAL A 352 -30.67 14.80 30.52
N MET A 353 -30.59 15.53 29.42
CA MET A 353 -29.98 15.08 28.18
C MET A 353 -28.62 15.75 27.98
N LEU A 354 -27.65 15.03 27.40
CA LEU A 354 -26.28 15.50 27.30
C LEU A 354 -25.70 15.33 25.89
N GLY A 355 -25.11 16.41 25.37
CA GLY A 355 -24.15 16.37 24.28
C GLY A 355 -22.79 16.84 24.75
N VAL A 356 -21.73 16.06 24.48
CA VAL A 356 -20.34 16.44 24.78
C VAL A 356 -19.53 16.28 23.51
N ASP A 357 -19.17 17.40 22.89
CA ASP A 357 -18.52 17.42 21.59
C ASP A 357 -17.41 18.46 21.54
N ARG A 358 -16.39 18.22 20.71
CA ARG A 358 -15.60 19.34 20.19
C ARG A 358 -16.48 20.11 19.23
N LEU A 359 -16.39 21.44 19.21
CA LEU A 359 -17.06 22.26 18.23
C LEU A 359 -16.41 22.03 16.86
N ASP A 360 -16.93 21.06 16.11
CA ASP A 360 -16.35 20.52 14.88
C ASP A 360 -17.50 20.09 13.95
N MET A 361 -17.37 20.37 12.66
CA MET A 361 -18.44 20.19 11.67
C MET A 361 -18.92 18.74 11.55
N ILE A 362 -18.06 17.78 11.90
CA ILE A 362 -18.38 16.34 11.85
C ILE A 362 -19.32 15.90 12.97
N LYS A 363 -19.49 16.70 14.04
CA LYS A 363 -20.16 16.27 15.28
C LYS A 363 -21.68 16.38 15.23
N GLY A 364 -22.25 16.98 14.19
CA GLY A 364 -23.71 17.05 14.01
C GLY A 364 -24.43 17.84 15.11
N ILE A 365 -23.75 18.82 15.73
CA ILE A 365 -24.34 19.66 16.79
C ILE A 365 -25.57 20.43 16.27
N PRO A 366 -25.57 21.06 15.06
CA PRO A 366 -26.78 21.67 14.52
C PRO A 366 -27.94 20.68 14.37
N GLN A 367 -27.67 19.48 13.82
CA GLN A 367 -28.67 18.43 13.63
C GLN A 367 -29.26 17.95 14.96
N LYS A 368 -28.44 17.82 16.01
CA LYS A 368 -28.88 17.50 17.38
C LYS A 368 -29.85 18.55 17.94
N LEU A 369 -29.50 19.83 17.78
CA LEU A 369 -30.30 20.95 18.26
C LEU A 369 -31.63 21.04 17.50
N LEU A 370 -31.63 20.82 16.19
CA LEU A 370 -32.83 20.79 15.36
C LEU A 370 -33.75 19.60 15.67
N ALA A 371 -33.20 18.42 15.99
CA ALA A 371 -33.99 17.28 16.44
C ALA A 371 -34.60 17.51 17.83
N PHE A 372 -33.84 18.13 18.73
CA PHE A 372 -34.37 18.52 20.03
C PHE A 372 -35.47 19.59 19.92
N GLU A 373 -35.30 20.59 19.04
CA GLU A 373 -36.36 21.55 18.73
C GLU A 373 -37.63 20.86 18.20
N LYS A 374 -37.47 20.01 17.19
CA LYS A 374 -38.58 19.25 16.60
C LYS A 374 -39.32 18.38 17.64
N PHE A 375 -38.57 17.74 18.53
CA PHE A 375 -39.15 17.03 19.68
C PHE A 375 -39.97 17.95 20.60
N LEU A 376 -39.50 19.18 20.88
CA LEU A 376 -40.26 20.17 21.67
C LEU A 376 -41.48 20.74 20.90
N GLU A 377 -41.47 20.75 19.57
CA GLU A 377 -42.65 21.07 18.75
C GLU A 377 -43.72 19.97 18.87
N GLU A 378 -43.32 18.72 18.64
CA GLU A 378 -44.21 17.55 18.54
C GLU A 378 -44.72 17.07 19.90
N HIS A 379 -43.95 17.27 20.98
CA HIS A 379 -44.29 16.84 22.34
C HIS A 379 -44.29 18.01 23.35
N PRO A 380 -45.30 18.92 23.32
CA PRO A 380 -45.36 20.08 24.20
C PRO A 380 -45.31 19.76 25.70
N GLU A 381 -45.78 18.57 26.10
CA GLU A 381 -45.80 18.09 27.48
C GLU A 381 -44.42 17.84 28.09
N TRP A 382 -43.35 17.81 27.28
CA TRP A 382 -41.98 17.66 27.76
C TRP A 382 -41.24 18.98 28.00
N ARG A 383 -41.75 20.13 27.49
CA ARG A 383 -41.02 21.43 27.48
C ARG A 383 -40.45 21.85 28.84
N ASP A 384 -41.23 21.74 29.91
CA ASP A 384 -40.80 22.10 31.27
C ASP A 384 -40.10 20.93 32.00
N LYS A 385 -40.06 19.73 31.40
CA LYS A 385 -39.63 18.46 31.98
C LYS A 385 -38.29 17.93 31.44
N VAL A 386 -37.73 18.52 30.38
CA VAL A 386 -36.41 18.15 29.83
C VAL A 386 -35.42 19.30 29.92
N LEU A 387 -34.13 18.96 29.90
CA LEU A 387 -33.02 19.89 29.77
C LEU A 387 -31.94 19.26 28.89
N LEU A 388 -31.57 19.93 27.79
CA LEU A 388 -30.38 19.59 27.02
C LEU A 388 -29.18 20.38 27.53
N VAL A 389 -28.15 19.70 28.03
CA VAL A 389 -26.84 20.28 28.29
C VAL A 389 -25.94 19.96 27.09
N GLN A 390 -25.50 20.98 26.35
CA GLN A 390 -24.52 20.82 25.27
C GLN A 390 -23.20 21.48 25.68
N ILE A 391 -22.19 20.65 25.90
CA ILE A 391 -20.81 21.07 26.08
C ILE A 391 -20.16 21.08 24.70
N ALA A 392 -19.67 22.24 24.28
CA ALA A 392 -18.98 22.44 23.02
C ALA A 392 -17.54 22.90 23.32
N VAL A 393 -16.60 21.96 23.31
CA VAL A 393 -15.19 22.26 23.57
C VAL A 393 -14.62 23.04 22.37
N PRO A 394 -14.12 24.28 22.54
CA PRO A 394 -13.57 25.06 21.44
C PRO A 394 -12.40 24.34 20.77
N SER A 395 -12.38 24.35 19.43
CA SER A 395 -11.41 23.60 18.62
C SER A 395 -11.12 24.40 17.36
N ARG A 396 -9.84 24.49 16.96
CA ARG A 396 -9.39 25.11 15.68
C ARG A 396 -10.00 26.51 15.44
N THR A 397 -9.98 27.36 16.47
CA THR A 397 -10.66 28.69 16.49
C THR A 397 -10.24 29.64 15.37
N ASP A 398 -9.05 29.45 14.82
CA ASP A 398 -8.47 30.30 13.78
C ASP A 398 -8.95 29.93 12.37
N VAL A 399 -9.65 28.80 12.23
CA VAL A 399 -10.17 28.28 10.95
C VAL A 399 -11.58 28.86 10.67
N PRO A 400 -11.81 29.56 9.54
CA PRO A 400 -13.08 30.24 9.26
C PRO A 400 -14.34 29.35 9.29
N GLU A 401 -14.22 28.08 8.91
CA GLU A 401 -15.30 27.09 8.94
C GLU A 401 -15.81 26.85 10.37
N TYR A 402 -14.91 26.85 11.36
CA TYR A 402 -15.22 26.61 12.77
C TYR A 402 -15.87 27.84 13.41
N GLN A 403 -15.45 29.04 12.99
CA GLN A 403 -16.10 30.29 13.38
C GLN A 403 -17.53 30.37 12.85
N ARG A 404 -17.76 29.99 11.58
CA ARG A 404 -19.10 29.91 10.99
C ARG A 404 -20.00 28.88 11.70
N LEU A 405 -19.46 27.70 12.01
CA LEU A 405 -20.18 26.69 12.80
C LEU A 405 -20.56 27.20 14.19
N ARG A 406 -19.66 27.92 14.87
CA ARG A 406 -19.93 28.51 16.19
C ARG A 406 -21.12 29.46 16.14
N SER A 407 -21.12 30.40 15.20
CA SER A 407 -22.21 31.35 15.03
C SER A 407 -23.54 30.66 14.77
N MET A 408 -23.56 29.65 13.88
CA MET A 408 -24.76 28.84 13.59
C MET A 408 -25.28 28.10 14.83
N VAL A 409 -24.40 27.48 15.63
CA VAL A 409 -24.78 26.79 16.88
C VAL A 409 -25.35 27.79 17.89
N HIS A 410 -24.73 28.96 18.06
CA HIS A 410 -25.21 30.01 18.96
C HIS A 410 -26.57 30.58 18.53
N GLU A 411 -26.78 30.79 17.24
CA GLU A 411 -28.05 31.23 16.66
C GLU A 411 -29.17 30.22 16.95
N ILE A 412 -28.94 28.93 16.67
CA ILE A 412 -29.92 27.87 16.92
C ILE A 412 -30.23 27.76 18.42
N VAL A 413 -29.22 27.76 19.30
CA VAL A 413 -29.42 27.73 20.76
C VAL A 413 -30.23 28.95 21.23
N GLY A 414 -29.88 30.16 20.75
CA GLY A 414 -30.59 31.39 21.09
C GLY A 414 -32.05 31.38 20.64
N ARG A 415 -32.32 30.85 19.43
CA ARG A 415 -33.66 30.71 18.87
C ARG A 415 -34.52 29.72 19.67
N ILE A 416 -34.02 28.53 19.97
CA ILE A 416 -34.76 27.51 20.75
C ILE A 416 -35.01 28.01 22.18
N ASN A 417 -33.99 28.56 22.85
CA ASN A 417 -34.14 29.11 24.20
C ASN A 417 -35.08 30.33 24.23
N GLY A 418 -35.11 31.14 23.18
CA GLY A 418 -36.04 32.26 23.05
C GLY A 418 -37.49 31.84 22.76
N HIS A 419 -37.71 30.67 22.16
CA HIS A 419 -39.05 30.20 21.79
C HIS A 419 -39.71 29.31 22.85
N TYR A 420 -38.97 28.39 23.49
CA TYR A 420 -39.51 27.48 24.53
C TYR A 420 -38.99 27.78 25.94
N GLY A 421 -38.09 28.74 26.12
CA GLY A 421 -37.65 29.17 27.45
C GLY A 421 -38.71 30.00 28.19
N THR A 422 -38.61 30.02 29.51
CA THR A 422 -39.45 30.81 30.41
C THR A 422 -38.59 31.76 31.26
N LEU A 423 -39.22 32.56 32.11
CA LEU A 423 -38.53 33.45 33.06
C LEU A 423 -37.64 32.71 34.07
N THR A 424 -37.89 31.41 34.33
CA THR A 424 -37.19 30.64 35.39
C THR A 424 -36.26 29.56 34.86
N HIS A 425 -36.43 29.14 33.60
CA HIS A 425 -35.64 28.06 33.01
C HIS A 425 -35.59 28.15 31.48
N VAL A 426 -34.52 27.60 30.91
CA VAL A 426 -34.34 27.43 29.47
C VAL A 426 -34.19 25.94 29.13
N PRO A 427 -34.61 25.50 27.93
CA PRO A 427 -34.52 24.11 27.50
C PRO A 427 -33.07 23.67 27.17
N ILE A 428 -32.17 24.61 26.84
CA ILE A 428 -30.78 24.32 26.48
C ILE A 428 -29.79 25.10 27.36
N HIS A 429 -28.90 24.37 28.06
CA HIS A 429 -27.67 24.91 28.63
C HIS A 429 -26.51 24.63 27.67
N HIS A 430 -26.05 25.65 26.94
CA HIS A 430 -24.91 25.58 26.03
C HIS A 430 -23.64 26.14 26.70
N LEU A 431 -22.52 25.41 26.62
CA LEU A 431 -21.25 25.81 27.23
C LEU A 431 -20.07 25.68 26.24
N ASP A 432 -19.52 26.82 25.80
CA ASP A 432 -18.29 26.91 25.02
C ASP A 432 -17.01 26.72 25.89
N ARG A 433 -16.94 25.64 26.67
CA ARG A 433 -15.79 25.37 27.55
C ARG A 433 -15.47 23.89 27.68
N GLN A 434 -14.24 23.59 28.07
CA GLN A 434 -13.88 22.27 28.59
C GLN A 434 -14.30 22.17 30.06
N LEU A 435 -14.84 21.02 30.48
CA LEU A 435 -15.08 20.69 31.90
C LEU A 435 -13.89 19.92 32.49
N ALA A 436 -13.73 20.00 33.81
CA ALA A 436 -12.79 19.13 34.52
C ALA A 436 -13.27 17.67 34.48
N PHE A 437 -12.34 16.71 34.48
CA PHE A 437 -12.66 15.28 34.39
C PHE A 437 -13.70 14.81 35.44
N HIS A 438 -13.56 15.26 36.69
CA HIS A 438 -14.48 14.93 37.78
C HIS A 438 -15.85 15.61 37.66
N GLU A 439 -15.91 16.84 37.12
CA GLU A 439 -17.16 17.55 36.82
C GLU A 439 -17.92 16.84 35.68
N LEU A 440 -17.20 16.42 34.64
CA LEU A 440 -17.75 15.68 33.51
C LEU A 440 -18.26 14.28 33.90
N ALA A 441 -17.51 13.54 34.73
CA ALA A 441 -17.95 12.23 35.24
C ALA A 441 -19.23 12.33 36.07
N ALA A 442 -19.33 13.33 36.96
CA ALA A 442 -20.55 13.61 37.72
C ALA A 442 -21.74 13.93 36.81
N LEU A 443 -21.52 14.72 35.76
CA LEU A 443 -22.56 15.07 34.78
C LEU A 443 -23.00 13.85 33.96
N TYR A 444 -22.08 12.97 33.53
CA TYR A 444 -22.46 11.70 32.91
C TYR A 444 -23.34 10.87 33.84
N ALA A 445 -22.95 10.67 35.10
CA ALA A 445 -23.70 9.82 36.04
C ALA A 445 -25.16 10.23 36.25
N ILE A 446 -25.49 11.52 36.16
CA ILE A 446 -26.87 12.03 36.30
C ILE A 446 -27.66 12.15 34.98
N THR A 447 -27.04 11.83 33.84
CA THR A 447 -27.64 12.05 32.52
C THR A 447 -28.55 10.88 32.13
N ASP A 448 -29.84 11.16 31.97
CA ASP A 448 -30.84 10.20 31.51
C ASP A 448 -30.63 9.76 30.05
N VAL A 449 -30.22 10.69 29.16
CA VAL A 449 -30.03 10.40 27.72
C VAL A 449 -28.77 11.09 27.17
N ALA A 450 -27.84 10.33 26.60
CA ALA A 450 -26.70 10.87 25.86
C ALA A 450 -26.97 10.93 24.36
N LEU A 451 -26.68 12.08 23.74
CA LEU A 451 -26.91 12.36 22.31
C LEU A 451 -25.58 12.47 21.56
N VAL A 452 -25.20 11.39 20.87
CA VAL A 452 -23.94 11.27 20.10
C VAL A 452 -24.25 11.21 18.59
N THR A 453 -24.57 12.38 18.01
CA THR A 453 -25.17 12.52 16.67
C THR A 453 -24.17 12.87 15.56
N SER A 454 -22.94 12.35 15.64
CA SER A 454 -21.86 12.71 14.69
C SER A 454 -22.16 12.27 13.26
N LEU A 455 -22.03 13.18 12.29
CA LEU A 455 -22.26 12.94 10.85
C LEU A 455 -21.28 11.91 10.28
N ARG A 456 -20.03 11.93 10.76
CA ARG A 456 -18.99 10.90 10.61
C ARG A 456 -18.06 10.97 11.83
N ASP A 457 -17.69 9.84 12.41
CA ASP A 457 -16.69 9.78 13.49
C ASP A 457 -15.94 8.44 13.42
N GLY A 458 -14.62 8.46 13.68
CA GLY A 458 -13.78 7.27 13.61
C GLY A 458 -14.13 6.25 14.71
N MET A 459 -14.49 6.72 15.91
CA MET A 459 -15.01 5.87 16.98
C MET A 459 -16.02 6.62 17.86
N ASN A 460 -15.72 7.85 18.29
CA ASN A 460 -16.44 8.59 19.34
C ASN A 460 -16.37 7.95 20.74
N LEU A 461 -15.30 8.26 21.50
CA LEU A 461 -15.11 7.75 22.86
C LEU A 461 -16.08 8.33 23.91
N VAL A 462 -16.70 9.49 23.68
CA VAL A 462 -17.71 10.06 24.60
C VAL A 462 -18.86 9.08 24.85
N SER A 463 -19.22 8.27 23.84
CA SER A 463 -20.21 7.19 24.00
C SER A 463 -19.77 6.11 25.00
N TYR A 464 -18.48 5.76 25.03
CA TYR A 464 -17.90 4.81 25.99
C TYR A 464 -17.81 5.43 27.39
N GLU A 465 -17.36 6.69 27.48
CA GLU A 465 -17.21 7.43 28.74
C GLU A 465 -18.57 7.59 29.45
N TYR A 466 -19.65 7.85 28.69
CA TYR A 466 -21.01 7.88 29.20
C TYR A 466 -21.44 6.53 29.79
N VAL A 467 -21.31 5.44 29.03
CA VAL A 467 -21.73 4.08 29.46
C VAL A 467 -20.96 3.63 30.70
N ALA A 468 -19.67 3.98 30.82
CA ALA A 468 -18.85 3.70 32.00
C ALA A 468 -19.38 4.38 33.28
N CYS A 469 -20.11 5.49 33.14
CA CYS A 469 -20.67 6.24 34.25
C CYS A 469 -22.13 5.88 34.58
N GLN A 470 -22.80 5.02 33.80
CA GLN A 470 -24.23 4.73 33.93
C GLN A 470 -24.60 3.61 34.92
N SER A 471 -23.67 3.10 35.74
CA SER A 471 -23.89 1.92 36.61
C SER A 471 -25.15 1.98 37.49
N ASP A 472 -25.47 3.15 38.07
CA ASP A 472 -26.63 3.33 38.94
C ASP A 472 -27.89 3.79 38.19
N ASN A 473 -27.73 4.67 37.19
CA ASN A 473 -28.83 5.34 36.49
C ASN A 473 -29.38 4.56 35.29
N ALA A 474 -28.53 3.74 34.64
CA ALA A 474 -28.81 3.03 33.40
C ALA A 474 -29.41 3.94 32.30
N GLY A 475 -28.87 5.14 32.10
CA GLY A 475 -29.33 6.07 31.08
C GLY A 475 -29.13 5.57 29.64
N VAL A 476 -29.90 6.14 28.71
CA VAL A 476 -30.00 5.70 27.31
C VAL A 476 -28.98 6.40 26.44
N LEU A 477 -28.26 5.63 25.60
CA LEU A 477 -27.36 6.17 24.59
C LEU A 477 -28.05 6.22 23.23
N ILE A 478 -28.25 7.43 22.70
CA ILE A 478 -28.61 7.67 21.29
C ILE A 478 -27.31 7.91 20.51
N LEU A 479 -27.05 7.09 19.49
CA LEU A 479 -25.78 7.02 18.79
C LEU A 479 -25.95 7.04 17.27
N SER A 480 -25.21 7.90 16.59
CA SER A 480 -25.16 7.94 15.14
C SER A 480 -24.61 6.65 14.54
N GLU A 481 -25.30 6.10 13.55
CA GLU A 481 -24.83 4.96 12.74
C GLU A 481 -23.52 5.24 11.99
N PHE A 482 -23.12 6.51 11.87
CA PHE A 482 -21.89 6.94 11.20
C PHE A 482 -20.69 7.15 12.12
N ALA A 483 -20.84 6.88 13.43
CA ALA A 483 -19.72 6.80 14.37
C ALA A 483 -19.21 5.35 14.47
N GLY A 484 -17.90 5.13 14.51
CA GLY A 484 -17.33 3.78 14.66
C GLY A 484 -17.86 3.01 15.89
N ALA A 485 -18.22 3.70 16.97
CA ALA A 485 -18.87 3.11 18.14
C ALA A 485 -20.18 2.37 17.81
N ALA A 486 -20.90 2.72 16.73
CA ALA A 486 -22.13 2.03 16.35
C ALA A 486 -21.91 0.53 16.08
N GLN A 487 -20.73 0.15 15.56
CA GLN A 487 -20.37 -1.26 15.35
C GLN A 487 -20.07 -2.03 16.67
N SER A 488 -19.89 -1.30 17.78
CA SER A 488 -19.45 -1.83 19.07
C SER A 488 -20.56 -1.75 20.14
N LEU A 489 -21.22 -0.60 20.23
CA LEU A 489 -22.26 -0.24 21.21
C LEU A 489 -23.68 -0.22 20.61
N GLY A 490 -23.83 -0.53 19.32
CA GLY A 490 -25.13 -0.52 18.63
C GLY A 490 -26.12 -1.57 19.15
N ALA A 491 -25.65 -2.58 19.88
CA ALA A 491 -26.52 -3.59 20.52
C ALA A 491 -27.29 -3.03 21.73
N GLY A 492 -26.73 -2.05 22.45
CA GLY A 492 -27.39 -1.36 23.57
C GLY A 492 -27.86 0.07 23.25
N ALA A 493 -27.29 0.73 22.24
CA ALA A 493 -27.69 2.08 21.85
C ALA A 493 -29.00 2.10 21.03
N ILE A 494 -29.65 3.26 20.97
CA ILE A 494 -30.61 3.59 19.90
C ILE A 494 -29.78 4.16 18.75
N LEU A 495 -29.72 3.43 17.64
CA LEU A 495 -29.00 3.88 16.44
C LEU A 495 -29.86 4.85 15.63
N VAL A 496 -29.28 6.00 15.26
CA VAL A 496 -29.95 7.04 14.49
C VAL A 496 -29.15 7.46 13.27
N ASN A 497 -29.85 7.88 12.23
CA ASN A 497 -29.26 8.59 11.10
C ASN A 497 -29.36 10.11 11.37
N PRO A 498 -28.24 10.83 11.63
CA PRO A 498 -28.28 12.24 11.98
C PRO A 498 -28.69 13.19 10.84
N TRP A 499 -28.88 12.68 9.63
CA TRP A 499 -29.47 13.44 8.51
C TRP A 499 -31.00 13.40 8.54
N ASN A 500 -31.62 12.47 9.27
CA ASN A 500 -33.06 12.46 9.50
C ASN A 500 -33.40 13.06 10.89
N ILE A 501 -33.76 14.34 10.87
CA ILE A 501 -34.14 15.11 12.06
C ILE A 501 -35.41 14.54 12.73
N THR A 502 -36.34 13.97 11.94
CA THR A 502 -37.58 13.36 12.44
C THR A 502 -37.30 12.09 13.24
N ASP A 503 -36.51 11.17 12.68
CA ASP A 503 -36.18 9.91 13.37
C ASP A 503 -35.36 10.18 14.64
N MET A 504 -34.52 11.22 14.65
CA MET A 504 -33.83 11.65 15.89
C MET A 504 -34.77 12.25 16.93
N ALA A 505 -35.81 12.98 16.53
CA ALA A 505 -36.82 13.49 17.47
C ALA A 505 -37.63 12.33 18.08
N ALA A 506 -38.04 11.36 17.27
CA ALA A 506 -38.69 10.13 17.74
C ALA A 506 -37.77 9.30 18.67
N ALA A 507 -36.48 9.16 18.33
CA ALA A 507 -35.51 8.48 19.19
C ALA A 507 -35.31 9.17 20.55
N ILE A 508 -35.50 10.49 20.64
CA ILE A 508 -35.52 11.23 21.92
C ILE A 508 -36.77 10.88 22.72
N GLU A 509 -37.95 10.80 22.10
CA GLU A 509 -39.19 10.34 22.76
C GLU A 509 -39.03 8.90 23.28
N ASP A 510 -38.57 7.98 22.43
CA ASP A 510 -38.30 6.58 22.79
C ASP A 510 -37.36 6.50 24.00
N ALA A 511 -36.24 7.22 23.98
CA ALA A 511 -35.26 7.22 25.07
C ALA A 511 -35.82 7.76 26.40
N LEU A 512 -36.69 8.77 26.35
CA LEU A 512 -37.29 9.40 27.53
C LEU A 512 -38.47 8.60 28.11
N THR A 513 -39.14 7.80 27.29
CA THR A 513 -40.29 6.95 27.67
C THR A 513 -39.91 5.49 27.94
N MET A 514 -38.67 5.08 27.61
CA MET A 514 -38.18 3.71 27.74
C MET A 514 -38.27 3.15 29.18
N SER A 515 -38.79 1.92 29.28
CA SER A 515 -38.93 1.22 30.55
C SER A 515 -37.59 0.93 31.26
N ASP A 516 -37.57 1.00 32.59
CA ASP A 516 -36.39 0.69 33.42
C ASP A 516 -35.75 -0.68 33.09
N GLN A 517 -36.57 -1.68 32.75
CA GLN A 517 -36.10 -3.01 32.40
C GLN A 517 -35.29 -2.99 31.10
N GLU A 518 -35.80 -2.32 30.07
CA GLU A 518 -35.11 -2.19 28.78
C GLU A 518 -33.86 -1.32 28.90
N ARG A 519 -33.95 -0.18 29.61
CA ARG A 519 -32.82 0.71 29.87
C ARG A 519 -31.64 -0.02 30.53
N ARG A 520 -31.91 -0.83 31.56
CA ARG A 520 -30.89 -1.64 32.26
C ARG A 520 -30.30 -2.73 31.37
N GLU A 521 -31.11 -3.42 30.56
CA GLU A 521 -30.60 -4.46 29.66
C GLU A 521 -29.71 -3.86 28.56
N ARG A 522 -30.13 -2.74 27.96
CA ARG A 522 -29.34 -1.97 26.99
C ARG A 522 -28.01 -1.48 27.57
N HIS A 523 -28.05 -0.92 28.78
CA HIS A 523 -26.83 -0.53 29.50
C HIS A 523 -25.92 -1.73 29.75
N ARG A 524 -26.46 -2.85 30.25
CA ARG A 524 -25.69 -4.07 30.55
C ARG A 524 -24.91 -4.59 29.34
N GLN A 525 -25.53 -4.62 28.15
CA GLN A 525 -24.88 -5.06 26.91
C GLN A 525 -23.68 -4.16 26.56
N ASN A 526 -23.88 -2.84 26.58
CA ASN A 526 -22.81 -1.88 26.28
C ASN A 526 -21.72 -1.86 27.38
N TYR A 527 -22.09 -2.00 28.64
CA TYR A 527 -21.15 -2.04 29.78
C TYR A 527 -20.24 -3.26 29.72
N MET A 528 -20.79 -4.44 29.37
CA MET A 528 -20.00 -5.64 29.10
C MET A 528 -19.03 -5.46 27.93
N HIS A 529 -19.42 -4.74 26.88
CA HIS A 529 -18.51 -4.46 25.77
C HIS A 529 -17.32 -3.59 26.19
N ILE A 530 -17.56 -2.44 26.83
CA ILE A 530 -16.49 -1.49 27.17
C ILE A 530 -15.53 -1.98 28.25
N THR A 531 -15.97 -2.92 29.10
CA THR A 531 -15.13 -3.53 30.15
C THR A 531 -14.20 -4.62 29.61
N ILE A 532 -14.57 -5.27 28.50
CA ILE A 532 -13.72 -6.25 27.80
C ILE A 532 -12.79 -5.54 26.79
N HIS A 533 -13.33 -4.59 26.02
CA HIS A 533 -12.63 -3.90 24.95
C HIS A 533 -12.10 -2.55 25.42
N THR A 534 -11.11 -2.59 26.31
CA THR A 534 -10.44 -1.41 26.88
C THR A 534 -9.36 -0.83 25.96
N SER A 535 -8.84 0.37 26.27
CA SER A 535 -7.67 0.92 25.55
C SER A 535 -6.40 0.10 25.77
N GLN A 536 -6.25 -0.56 26.92
CA GLN A 536 -5.16 -1.50 27.17
C GLN A 536 -5.29 -2.73 26.26
N THR A 537 -6.49 -3.33 26.16
CA THR A 537 -6.78 -4.46 25.26
C THR A 537 -6.50 -4.10 23.79
N TRP A 538 -6.84 -2.88 23.37
CA TRP A 538 -6.55 -2.35 22.03
C TRP A 538 -5.04 -2.30 21.76
N ALA A 539 -4.25 -1.74 22.68
CA ALA A 539 -2.79 -1.64 22.54
C ALA A 539 -2.13 -3.02 22.56
N ASP A 540 -2.47 -3.89 23.51
CA ASP A 540 -1.90 -5.24 23.61
C ASP A 540 -2.18 -6.06 22.33
N THR A 541 -3.40 -5.98 21.80
CA THR A 541 -3.79 -6.67 20.55
C THR A 541 -3.01 -6.11 19.34
N PHE A 542 -2.90 -4.79 19.22
CA PHE A 542 -2.17 -4.16 18.10
C PHE A 542 -0.68 -4.48 18.12
N ILE A 543 -0.03 -4.38 19.29
CA ILE A 543 1.41 -4.62 19.44
C ILE A 543 1.74 -6.12 19.32
N SER A 544 0.86 -7.01 19.78
CA SER A 544 0.98 -8.45 19.55
C SER A 544 0.90 -8.81 18.07
N GLU A 545 -0.16 -8.37 17.37
CA GLU A 545 -0.33 -8.62 15.92
C GLU A 545 0.80 -7.96 15.10
N LEU A 546 1.36 -6.82 15.52
CA LEU A 546 2.52 -6.18 14.89
C LEU A 546 3.80 -7.02 15.04
N ASN A 547 4.07 -7.54 16.25
CA ASN A 547 5.21 -8.45 16.48
C ASN A 547 5.07 -9.74 15.64
N ASP A 548 3.89 -10.37 15.65
CA ASP A 548 3.58 -11.56 14.84
C ASP A 548 3.76 -11.28 13.34
N THR A 549 3.22 -10.16 12.85
CA THR A 549 3.31 -9.75 11.45
C THR A 549 4.76 -9.49 11.03
N HIS A 550 5.57 -8.89 11.89
CA HIS A 550 6.99 -8.65 11.62
C HIS A 550 7.78 -9.96 11.50
N VAL A 551 7.56 -10.93 12.41
CA VAL A 551 8.18 -12.26 12.33
C VAL A 551 7.70 -13.02 11.10
N GLU A 552 6.40 -12.96 10.77
CA GLU A 552 5.86 -13.54 9.54
C GLU A 552 6.48 -12.89 8.29
N ALA A 553 6.69 -11.58 8.29
CA ALA A 553 7.34 -10.86 7.19
C ALA A 553 8.82 -11.26 7.03
N GLU A 554 9.59 -11.39 8.13
CA GLU A 554 10.97 -11.88 8.07
C GLU A 554 11.03 -13.32 7.53
N LEU A 555 10.13 -14.21 7.97
CA LEU A 555 10.03 -15.59 7.46
C LEU A 555 9.63 -15.63 5.98
N ARG A 556 8.72 -14.76 5.53
CA ARG A 556 8.36 -14.60 4.12
C ARG A 556 9.54 -14.03 3.30
N THR A 557 10.30 -13.10 3.85
CA THR A 557 11.49 -12.50 3.21
C THR A 557 12.61 -13.51 3.01
N LYS A 558 12.78 -14.51 3.89
CA LYS A 558 13.72 -15.63 3.66
C LYS A 558 13.40 -16.48 2.42
N HIS A 559 12.18 -16.38 1.88
CA HIS A 559 11.73 -17.06 0.66
C HIS A 559 11.69 -16.12 -0.56
N ILE A 560 12.22 -14.90 -0.43
CA ILE A 560 12.48 -14.01 -1.56
C ILE A 560 13.88 -14.35 -2.09
N PRO A 561 14.03 -14.66 -3.39
CA PRO A 561 15.34 -14.89 -3.99
C PRO A 561 16.21 -13.64 -3.89
N PRO A 562 17.53 -13.76 -3.60
CA PRO A 562 18.45 -12.63 -3.59
C PRO A 562 18.49 -11.92 -4.95
N GLN A 563 18.84 -10.64 -4.93
CA GLN A 563 19.13 -9.89 -6.15
C GLN A 563 20.33 -10.52 -6.87
N LEU A 564 20.26 -10.62 -8.20
CA LEU A 564 21.32 -11.19 -9.03
C LEU A 564 22.56 -10.27 -9.07
N ASP A 565 23.75 -10.78 -8.73
CA ASP A 565 25.01 -10.09 -9.00
C ASP A 565 25.35 -10.19 -10.49
N VAL A 566 25.12 -9.09 -11.23
CA VAL A 566 25.46 -8.96 -12.66
C VAL A 566 26.94 -9.26 -12.92
N GLY A 567 27.83 -8.87 -11.99
CA GLY A 567 29.26 -9.11 -12.10
C GLY A 567 29.66 -10.58 -11.91
N GLU A 568 28.92 -11.35 -11.10
CA GLU A 568 29.05 -12.81 -11.04
C GLU A 568 28.62 -13.47 -12.36
N VAL A 569 27.44 -13.10 -12.86
CA VAL A 569 26.91 -13.65 -14.14
C VAL A 569 27.84 -13.36 -15.30
N VAL A 570 28.36 -12.13 -15.44
CA VAL A 570 29.28 -11.76 -16.51
C VAL A 570 30.63 -12.50 -16.38
N ARG A 571 31.13 -12.75 -15.16
CA ARG A 571 32.34 -13.57 -14.94
C ARG A 571 32.12 -15.03 -15.35
N ALA A 572 31.02 -15.64 -14.91
CA ALA A 572 30.66 -17.01 -15.27
C ALA A 572 30.44 -17.14 -16.79
N TYR A 573 29.76 -16.18 -17.42
CA TYR A 573 29.54 -16.10 -18.86
C TYR A 573 30.88 -16.05 -19.64
N ARG A 574 31.84 -15.21 -19.21
CA ARG A 574 33.18 -15.13 -19.82
C ARG A 574 33.97 -16.44 -19.72
N GLY A 575 33.87 -17.15 -18.59
CA GLY A 575 34.58 -18.43 -18.38
C GLY A 575 33.96 -19.62 -19.13
N ALA A 576 32.67 -19.53 -19.47
CA ALA A 576 31.89 -20.60 -20.08
C ALA A 576 32.17 -20.80 -21.58
N ARG A 577 32.24 -22.07 -22.00
CA ARG A 577 32.49 -22.50 -23.39
C ARG A 577 31.23 -22.89 -24.15
N ARG A 578 30.12 -23.17 -23.47
CA ARG A 578 28.81 -23.52 -24.04
C ARG A 578 27.68 -22.97 -23.17
N ARG A 579 27.03 -21.91 -23.65
CA ARG A 579 26.08 -21.10 -22.88
C ARG A 579 24.66 -21.35 -23.34
N LEU A 580 23.72 -21.46 -22.41
CA LEU A 580 22.30 -21.63 -22.68
C LEU A 580 21.52 -20.44 -22.11
N LEU A 581 20.89 -19.65 -22.98
CA LEU A 581 20.14 -18.46 -22.62
C LEU A 581 18.66 -18.70 -22.90
N VAL A 582 17.83 -18.77 -21.84
CA VAL A 582 16.39 -18.95 -21.93
C VAL A 582 15.69 -17.68 -21.50
N LEU A 583 15.00 -17.02 -22.43
CA LEU A 583 14.46 -15.68 -22.26
C LEU A 583 12.94 -15.67 -22.36
N GLY A 584 12.26 -15.14 -21.35
CA GLY A 584 10.84 -14.79 -21.46
C GLY A 584 10.61 -13.68 -22.47
N TYR A 585 9.49 -13.68 -23.20
CA TYR A 585 9.15 -12.60 -24.13
C TYR A 585 8.59 -11.36 -23.41
N ASN A 586 7.44 -11.55 -22.74
CA ASN A 586 6.68 -10.46 -22.11
C ASN A 586 7.43 -9.89 -20.91
N ALA A 587 7.54 -8.55 -20.83
CA ALA A 587 8.19 -7.77 -19.76
C ALA A 587 9.69 -8.04 -19.53
N THR A 588 10.29 -8.95 -20.29
CA THR A 588 11.74 -9.23 -20.30
C THR A 588 12.37 -8.73 -21.61
N LEU A 589 11.70 -8.88 -22.76
CA LEU A 589 12.19 -8.39 -24.07
C LEU A 589 11.31 -7.27 -24.68
N THR A 590 10.05 -7.16 -24.25
CA THR A 590 9.11 -6.12 -24.70
C THR A 590 9.17 -4.87 -23.83
N THR A 591 9.06 -3.67 -24.42
CA THR A 591 8.89 -2.46 -23.61
C THR A 591 7.49 -2.37 -23.00
N ALA A 592 7.43 -1.97 -21.72
CA ALA A 592 6.19 -1.46 -21.16
C ALA A 592 5.96 -0.05 -21.72
N VAL A 593 5.14 0.04 -22.77
CA VAL A 593 4.68 1.35 -23.25
C VAL A 593 3.65 1.86 -22.25
N GLU A 594 4.05 2.88 -21.48
CA GLU A 594 3.16 3.66 -20.63
C GLU A 594 1.87 3.99 -21.41
N ALA A 595 0.71 3.70 -20.81
CA ALA A 595 -0.54 4.20 -21.35
C ALA A 595 -0.45 5.73 -21.42
N PRO A 596 -0.49 6.37 -22.61
CA PRO A 596 -0.29 7.81 -22.70
C PRO A 596 -1.33 8.52 -21.83
N ARG A 597 -0.89 9.45 -20.98
CA ARG A 597 -1.73 10.22 -20.04
C ARG A 597 -2.91 10.96 -20.70
N GLN A 598 -2.97 10.99 -22.04
CA GLN A 598 -4.17 11.27 -22.83
C GLN A 598 -4.40 10.15 -23.87
N PRO A 599 -5.38 9.25 -23.69
CA PRO A 599 -5.68 8.20 -24.65
C PRO A 599 -6.47 8.76 -25.84
N LYS A 600 -5.82 8.98 -26.98
CA LYS A 600 -6.55 9.37 -28.21
C LYS A 600 -7.26 8.20 -28.91
N ARG A 601 -6.77 6.95 -28.79
CA ARG A 601 -7.49 5.73 -29.23
C ARG A 601 -7.15 4.52 -28.34
N HIS A 602 -8.17 3.75 -27.95
CA HIS A 602 -8.08 2.62 -27.02
C HIS A 602 -7.41 1.36 -27.62
N PHE A 603 -7.42 1.20 -28.94
CA PHE A 603 -6.88 0.02 -29.63
C PHE A 603 -5.35 0.00 -29.73
N ASP A 604 -4.69 1.17 -29.70
CA ASP A 604 -3.24 1.26 -29.92
C ASP A 604 -2.42 0.83 -28.68
N GLN A 605 -2.98 0.93 -27.47
CA GLN A 605 -2.32 0.50 -26.23
C GLN A 605 -2.05 -1.02 -26.19
N ILE A 606 -2.92 -1.83 -26.78
CA ILE A 606 -2.74 -3.29 -26.85
C ILE A 606 -1.60 -3.65 -27.81
N LYS A 607 -1.48 -2.94 -28.95
CA LYS A 607 -0.36 -3.12 -29.91
C LYS A 607 0.98 -2.61 -29.38
N ALA A 608 0.96 -1.62 -28.48
CA ALA A 608 2.17 -0.99 -27.96
C ALA A 608 2.95 -1.89 -26.99
N LEU A 609 2.25 -2.63 -26.12
CA LEU A 609 2.83 -3.56 -25.13
C LEU A 609 3.53 -4.79 -25.73
N THR A 610 3.40 -5.02 -27.03
CA THR A 610 3.99 -6.17 -27.75
C THR A 610 5.22 -5.82 -28.58
N ARG A 611 5.74 -4.58 -28.53
CA ARG A 611 6.94 -4.19 -29.27
C ARG A 611 8.21 -4.57 -28.50
N VAL A 612 9.12 -5.25 -29.17
CA VAL A 612 10.48 -5.53 -28.67
C VAL A 612 11.26 -4.21 -28.60
N ASN A 613 12.05 -4.02 -27.54
CA ASN A 613 12.94 -2.85 -27.45
C ASN A 613 14.05 -2.99 -28.52
N PRO A 614 14.29 -2.01 -29.40
CA PRO A 614 15.35 -2.11 -30.43
C PRO A 614 16.72 -2.47 -29.86
N ALA A 615 17.12 -1.87 -28.73
CA ALA A 615 18.39 -2.17 -28.09
C ALA A 615 18.44 -3.59 -27.47
N VAL A 616 17.29 -4.15 -27.06
CA VAL A 616 17.21 -5.59 -26.68
C VAL A 616 17.31 -6.47 -27.92
N TYR A 617 16.68 -6.09 -29.03
CA TYR A 617 16.72 -6.88 -30.26
C TYR A 617 18.14 -7.02 -30.81
N GLU A 618 18.88 -5.91 -30.93
CA GLU A 618 20.30 -5.90 -31.34
C GLU A 618 21.17 -6.77 -30.42
N THR A 619 20.90 -6.69 -29.13
CA THR A 619 21.58 -7.47 -28.09
C THR A 619 21.30 -8.98 -28.21
N VAL A 620 20.04 -9.38 -28.36
CA VAL A 620 19.64 -10.78 -28.59
C VAL A 620 20.21 -11.29 -29.92
N ALA A 621 20.27 -10.45 -30.96
CA ALA A 621 20.91 -10.79 -32.24
C ALA A 621 22.42 -11.02 -32.08
N ALA A 622 23.12 -10.18 -31.32
CA ALA A 622 24.55 -10.32 -31.06
C ALA A 622 24.89 -11.60 -30.25
N LEU A 623 24.03 -11.96 -29.28
CA LEU A 623 24.13 -13.20 -28.50
C LEU A 623 23.80 -14.44 -29.36
N ALA A 624 22.79 -14.36 -30.23
CA ALA A 624 22.43 -15.45 -31.15
C ALA A 624 23.47 -15.65 -32.27
N ALA A 625 24.28 -14.63 -32.59
CA ALA A 625 25.38 -14.71 -33.53
C ALA A 625 26.68 -15.31 -32.95
N ASP A 626 26.69 -15.69 -31.66
CA ASP A 626 27.80 -16.41 -31.05
C ASP A 626 27.56 -17.94 -31.11
N PRO A 627 28.36 -18.73 -31.86
CA PRO A 627 28.18 -20.17 -31.98
C PRO A 627 28.42 -20.94 -30.67
N ALA A 628 28.99 -20.30 -29.63
CA ALA A 628 29.09 -20.87 -28.29
C ALA A 628 27.82 -20.68 -27.45
N SER A 629 26.81 -19.95 -27.94
CA SER A 629 25.63 -19.52 -27.19
C SER A 629 24.32 -19.98 -27.85
N ALA A 630 23.56 -20.83 -27.17
CA ALA A 630 22.23 -21.27 -27.59
C ALA A 630 21.14 -20.38 -26.96
N VAL A 631 20.41 -19.62 -27.78
CA VAL A 631 19.35 -18.71 -27.33
C VAL A 631 17.96 -19.29 -27.60
N ILE A 632 17.11 -19.29 -26.58
CA ILE A 632 15.73 -19.80 -26.59
C ILE A 632 14.79 -18.70 -26.09
N ILE A 633 13.74 -18.37 -26.84
CA ILE A 633 12.75 -17.35 -26.48
C ILE A 633 11.39 -18.01 -26.23
N PHE A 634 10.88 -17.90 -25.00
CA PHE A 634 9.55 -18.40 -24.60
C PHE A 634 8.52 -17.27 -24.55
N SER A 635 7.46 -17.40 -25.36
CA SER A 635 6.30 -16.49 -25.31
C SER A 635 4.99 -17.22 -25.01
N GLY A 636 4.06 -16.51 -24.38
CA GLY A 636 2.65 -16.90 -24.35
C GLY A 636 1.88 -16.50 -25.62
N SER A 637 2.50 -15.72 -26.50
CA SER A 637 1.90 -15.26 -27.77
C SER A 637 1.84 -16.36 -28.83
N ASP A 638 1.07 -16.09 -29.89
CA ASP A 638 1.02 -16.90 -31.11
C ASP A 638 2.35 -16.92 -31.89
N LYS A 639 2.44 -17.82 -32.88
CA LYS A 639 3.61 -17.98 -33.77
C LYS A 639 3.89 -16.74 -34.62
N ALA A 640 2.85 -16.08 -35.14
CA ALA A 640 3.01 -14.96 -36.08
C ALA A 640 3.72 -13.76 -35.41
N ARG A 641 3.37 -13.43 -34.16
CA ARG A 641 4.06 -12.39 -33.38
C ARG A 641 5.53 -12.73 -33.11
N LEU A 642 5.83 -14.00 -32.82
CA LEU A 642 7.21 -14.46 -32.61
C LEU A 642 8.03 -14.44 -33.89
N GLU A 643 7.42 -14.80 -35.03
CA GLU A 643 8.05 -14.76 -36.36
C GLU A 643 8.31 -13.31 -36.82
N GLU A 644 7.35 -12.40 -36.61
CA GLU A 644 7.52 -10.96 -36.87
C GLU A 644 8.64 -10.36 -35.99
N ALA A 645 8.70 -10.75 -34.72
CA ALA A 645 9.65 -10.18 -33.76
C ALA A 645 11.07 -10.74 -33.87
N PHE A 646 11.26 -12.04 -34.15
CA PHE A 646 12.57 -12.70 -34.10
C PHE A 646 12.80 -13.75 -35.19
N GLY A 647 11.90 -13.91 -36.17
CA GLY A 647 12.00 -14.96 -37.19
C GLY A 647 13.31 -14.94 -37.97
N ALA A 648 13.87 -13.75 -38.19
CA ALA A 648 15.14 -13.53 -38.87
C ALA A 648 16.41 -13.90 -38.06
N LEU A 649 16.28 -14.15 -36.74
CA LEU A 649 17.42 -14.50 -35.88
C LEU A 649 17.61 -16.03 -35.78
N PRO A 650 18.84 -16.53 -35.61
CA PRO A 650 19.15 -17.94 -35.44
C PRO A 650 18.85 -18.43 -34.00
N VAL A 651 17.63 -18.20 -33.53
CA VAL A 651 17.16 -18.51 -32.17
C VAL A 651 16.08 -19.58 -32.18
N TRP A 652 15.98 -20.33 -31.09
CA TRP A 652 14.83 -21.20 -30.82
C TRP A 652 13.64 -20.35 -30.37
N LEU A 653 12.48 -20.53 -31.00
CA LEU A 653 11.24 -19.84 -30.61
C LEU A 653 10.24 -20.83 -30.05
N ALA A 654 9.64 -20.52 -28.90
CA ALA A 654 8.61 -21.33 -28.25
C ALA A 654 7.32 -20.51 -28.05
N ALA A 655 6.30 -20.79 -28.86
CA ALA A 655 5.01 -20.09 -28.88
C ALA A 655 3.95 -20.78 -28.02
N GLU A 656 2.92 -20.03 -27.60
CA GLU A 656 1.83 -20.46 -26.70
C GLU A 656 2.33 -21.24 -25.45
N ASN A 657 3.41 -20.75 -24.83
CA ASN A 657 4.12 -21.36 -23.69
C ASN A 657 4.82 -22.71 -24.00
N GLY A 658 5.16 -22.96 -25.27
CA GLY A 658 5.94 -24.12 -25.71
C GLY A 658 5.17 -25.20 -26.46
N ILE A 659 3.91 -24.94 -26.86
CA ILE A 659 3.10 -25.86 -27.69
C ILE A 659 3.71 -26.01 -29.09
N PHE A 660 4.18 -24.88 -29.64
CA PHE A 660 4.88 -24.83 -30.90
C PHE A 660 6.34 -24.42 -30.65
N ILE A 661 7.28 -25.14 -31.27
CA ILE A 661 8.71 -24.85 -31.21
C ILE A 661 9.25 -24.69 -32.62
N ARG A 662 10.01 -23.62 -32.87
CA ARG A 662 10.78 -23.41 -34.10
C ARG A 662 12.27 -23.54 -33.78
N PRO A 663 13.00 -24.51 -34.34
CA PRO A 663 14.47 -24.51 -34.29
C PRO A 663 15.05 -23.36 -35.15
N PRO A 664 16.31 -22.95 -34.93
CA PRO A 664 16.99 -21.98 -35.79
C PRO A 664 16.98 -22.41 -37.26
N GLY A 665 16.37 -21.59 -38.13
CA GLY A 665 16.34 -21.80 -39.58
C GLY A 665 15.34 -22.86 -40.08
N ASP A 666 14.51 -23.44 -39.22
CA ASP A 666 13.57 -24.53 -39.58
C ASP A 666 12.09 -24.17 -39.43
N ALA A 667 11.22 -25.06 -39.91
CA ALA A 667 9.78 -24.95 -39.74
C ALA A 667 9.31 -25.19 -38.28
N TRP A 668 8.13 -24.67 -37.96
CA TRP A 668 7.46 -24.86 -36.67
C TRP A 668 7.02 -26.32 -36.46
N VAL A 669 7.49 -26.92 -35.36
CA VAL A 669 7.08 -28.24 -34.87
C VAL A 669 6.02 -28.06 -33.78
N THR A 670 4.99 -28.90 -33.78
CA THR A 670 3.96 -28.91 -32.72
C THR A 670 4.23 -30.07 -31.77
N LEU A 671 4.39 -29.81 -30.47
CA LEU A 671 4.73 -30.85 -29.48
C LEU A 671 3.59 -31.84 -29.21
N LEU A 672 2.35 -31.38 -29.33
CA LEU A 672 1.15 -32.14 -29.05
C LEU A 672 0.15 -31.90 -30.17
N GLN A 673 -0.13 -32.94 -30.98
CA GLN A 673 -1.24 -32.89 -31.92
C GLN A 673 -2.55 -32.88 -31.12
N VAL A 674 -3.11 -31.69 -30.92
CA VAL A 674 -4.42 -31.50 -30.29
C VAL A 674 -5.51 -32.01 -31.24
N ALA A 675 -5.86 -33.29 -31.12
CA ALA A 675 -6.68 -34.01 -32.09
C ALA A 675 -8.11 -33.46 -32.27
N LYS A 676 -8.64 -32.73 -31.29
CA LYS A 676 -9.95 -32.05 -31.36
C LYS A 676 -9.90 -30.68 -30.69
N ARG A 677 -10.23 -29.62 -31.46
CA ARG A 677 -10.38 -28.23 -30.97
C ARG A 677 -11.84 -27.82 -30.71
N GLU A 678 -12.77 -28.77 -30.80
CA GLU A 678 -14.23 -28.59 -30.63
C GLU A 678 -14.61 -27.84 -29.32
N TRP A 679 -13.83 -28.04 -28.25
CA TRP A 679 -14.01 -27.34 -26.97
C TRP A 679 -13.77 -25.83 -27.05
N MET A 680 -12.92 -25.34 -27.98
CA MET A 680 -12.53 -23.93 -28.06
C MET A 680 -13.71 -23.02 -28.42
N GLU A 681 -14.60 -23.46 -29.31
CA GLU A 681 -15.81 -22.73 -29.67
C GLU A 681 -16.77 -22.64 -28.48
N SER A 682 -16.93 -23.74 -27.74
CA SER A 682 -17.82 -23.82 -26.59
C SER A 682 -17.31 -23.00 -25.40
N VAL A 683 -15.99 -22.98 -25.16
CA VAL A 683 -15.33 -22.07 -24.21
C VAL A 683 -15.46 -20.62 -24.66
N ARG A 684 -15.30 -20.34 -25.97
CA ARG A 684 -15.44 -19.00 -26.52
C ARG A 684 -16.85 -18.44 -26.31
N LEU A 685 -17.91 -19.23 -26.49
CA LEU A 685 -19.28 -18.77 -26.21
C LEU A 685 -19.46 -18.33 -24.74
N VAL A 686 -18.86 -19.05 -23.79
CA VAL A 686 -18.83 -18.63 -22.37
C VAL A 686 -18.03 -17.33 -22.22
N PHE A 687 -16.87 -17.23 -22.85
CA PHE A 687 -16.00 -16.05 -22.74
C PHE A 687 -16.61 -14.79 -23.37
N ASP A 688 -17.24 -14.91 -24.54
CA ASP A 688 -17.95 -13.83 -25.21
C ASP A 688 -19.18 -13.40 -24.34
N TYR A 689 -19.94 -14.35 -23.77
CA TYR A 689 -21.02 -14.06 -22.81
C TYR A 689 -20.56 -13.28 -21.58
N PHE A 690 -19.38 -13.58 -21.02
CA PHE A 690 -18.80 -12.84 -19.90
C PHE A 690 -18.14 -11.52 -20.34
N CYS A 691 -17.69 -11.43 -21.59
CA CYS A 691 -17.14 -10.22 -22.18
C CYS A 691 -18.20 -9.12 -22.34
N GLU A 692 -19.40 -9.48 -22.81
CA GLU A 692 -20.53 -8.55 -23.00
C GLU A 692 -20.97 -7.88 -21.69
N ARG A 693 -20.99 -8.64 -20.58
CA ARG A 693 -21.37 -8.16 -19.23
C ARG A 693 -20.21 -7.59 -18.41
N THR A 694 -18.96 -7.68 -18.90
CA THR A 694 -17.78 -7.16 -18.19
C THR A 694 -17.10 -6.04 -19.01
N PRO A 695 -17.49 -4.77 -18.80
CA PRO A 695 -16.91 -3.63 -19.51
C PRO A 695 -15.39 -3.61 -19.42
N ARG A 696 -14.73 -3.34 -20.56
CA ARG A 696 -13.26 -3.33 -20.74
C ARG A 696 -12.55 -4.68 -20.52
N SER A 697 -13.28 -5.79 -20.44
CA SER A 697 -12.70 -7.11 -20.70
C SER A 697 -12.62 -7.38 -22.21
N PHE A 698 -11.84 -8.38 -22.62
CA PHE A 698 -11.74 -8.84 -24.01
C PHE A 698 -11.29 -10.30 -24.08
N VAL A 699 -11.61 -10.97 -25.20
CA VAL A 699 -11.19 -12.35 -25.49
C VAL A 699 -10.03 -12.33 -26.50
N GLU A 700 -8.93 -13.00 -26.15
CA GLU A 700 -7.84 -13.34 -27.06
C GLU A 700 -7.95 -14.82 -27.43
N SER A 701 -8.35 -15.11 -28.67
CA SER A 701 -8.30 -16.47 -29.24
C SER A 701 -6.92 -16.70 -29.86
N ARG A 702 -6.23 -17.78 -29.48
CA ARG A 702 -4.97 -18.23 -30.10
C ARG A 702 -5.20 -19.56 -30.85
N GLU A 703 -4.17 -20.19 -31.40
CA GLU A 703 -4.37 -21.42 -32.18
C GLU A 703 -4.76 -22.62 -31.31
N SER A 704 -4.27 -22.68 -30.08
CA SER A 704 -4.50 -23.81 -29.17
C SER A 704 -5.04 -23.42 -27.80
N SER A 705 -5.17 -22.12 -27.51
CA SER A 705 -5.65 -21.60 -26.23
C SER A 705 -6.64 -20.45 -26.41
N VAL A 706 -7.52 -20.24 -25.44
CA VAL A 706 -8.44 -19.09 -25.39
C VAL A 706 -8.25 -18.37 -24.07
N VAL A 707 -8.08 -17.05 -24.11
CA VAL A 707 -7.83 -16.22 -22.91
C VAL A 707 -8.87 -15.12 -22.78
N TRP A 708 -9.58 -15.10 -21.66
CA TRP A 708 -10.38 -13.94 -21.28
C TRP A 708 -9.53 -13.02 -20.39
N ASN A 709 -9.38 -11.76 -20.79
CA ASN A 709 -8.56 -10.76 -20.11
C ASN A 709 -9.46 -9.67 -19.54
N TYR A 710 -9.34 -9.40 -18.24
CA TYR A 710 -10.07 -8.34 -17.55
C TYR A 710 -9.12 -7.28 -16.95
N LYS A 711 -7.88 -7.16 -17.47
CA LYS A 711 -6.84 -6.21 -17.00
C LYS A 711 -7.34 -4.77 -16.88
N TYR A 712 -8.24 -4.33 -17.76
CA TYR A 712 -8.76 -2.96 -17.83
C TYR A 712 -10.19 -2.80 -17.26
N ALA A 713 -10.81 -3.88 -16.80
CA ALA A 713 -12.10 -3.85 -16.11
C ALA A 713 -11.94 -3.34 -14.67
N ASP A 714 -13.05 -3.07 -13.99
CA ASP A 714 -13.05 -2.89 -12.54
C ASP A 714 -12.49 -4.15 -11.86
N VAL A 715 -11.60 -4.00 -10.87
CA VAL A 715 -10.84 -5.13 -10.30
C VAL A 715 -11.72 -6.04 -9.44
N GLU A 716 -12.67 -5.48 -8.70
CA GLU A 716 -13.57 -6.24 -7.82
C GLU A 716 -14.63 -6.96 -8.67
N PHE A 717 -15.26 -6.24 -9.59
CA PHE A 717 -16.23 -6.82 -10.52
C PHE A 717 -15.59 -7.84 -11.46
N GLY A 718 -14.41 -7.54 -12.03
CA GLY A 718 -13.67 -8.46 -12.90
C GLY A 718 -13.24 -9.74 -12.18
N ARG A 719 -12.80 -9.68 -10.91
CA ARG A 719 -12.54 -10.89 -10.10
C ARG A 719 -13.80 -11.70 -9.82
N LEU A 720 -14.95 -11.04 -9.57
CA LEU A 720 -16.23 -11.72 -9.36
C LEU A 720 -16.69 -12.42 -10.65
N GLN A 721 -16.68 -11.70 -11.78
CA GLN A 721 -16.97 -12.26 -13.10
C GLN A 721 -16.02 -13.40 -13.48
N ALA A 722 -14.72 -13.31 -13.14
CA ALA A 722 -13.77 -14.40 -13.33
C ALA A 722 -14.16 -15.66 -12.56
N ARG A 723 -14.57 -15.53 -11.29
CA ARG A 723 -14.98 -16.65 -10.45
C ARG A 723 -16.25 -17.32 -10.97
N ASP A 724 -17.23 -16.53 -11.37
CA ASP A 724 -18.48 -17.05 -11.91
C ASP A 724 -18.25 -17.70 -13.29
N LEU A 725 -17.39 -17.11 -14.13
CA LEU A 725 -16.90 -17.71 -15.39
C LEU A 725 -16.24 -19.07 -15.17
N LEU A 726 -15.39 -19.22 -14.15
CA LEU A 726 -14.79 -20.53 -13.81
C LEU A 726 -15.86 -21.58 -13.48
N GLN A 727 -16.90 -21.21 -12.73
CA GLN A 727 -18.02 -22.10 -12.44
C GLN A 727 -18.81 -22.50 -13.70
N HIS A 728 -19.06 -21.56 -14.61
CA HIS A 728 -19.68 -21.83 -15.92
C HIS A 728 -18.81 -22.70 -16.83
N LEU A 729 -17.48 -22.55 -16.80
CA LEU A 729 -16.58 -23.47 -17.49
C LEU A 729 -16.71 -24.89 -16.93
N TRP A 730 -16.47 -25.07 -15.63
CA TRP A 730 -16.48 -26.38 -14.96
C TRP A 730 -17.81 -27.13 -15.09
N THR A 731 -18.94 -26.42 -15.06
CA THR A 731 -20.27 -27.04 -15.20
C THR A 731 -20.70 -27.29 -16.64
N GLY A 732 -20.05 -26.67 -17.62
CA GLY A 732 -20.42 -26.73 -19.03
C GLY A 732 -19.31 -27.30 -19.91
N PRO A 733 -18.68 -26.47 -20.77
CA PRO A 733 -17.98 -26.92 -21.98
C PRO A 733 -16.70 -27.71 -21.74
N ILE A 734 -16.10 -27.62 -20.54
CA ILE A 734 -14.84 -28.30 -20.23
C ILE A 734 -14.98 -29.51 -19.32
N SER A 735 -16.19 -29.80 -18.84
CA SER A 735 -16.47 -30.87 -17.85
C SER A 735 -15.94 -32.27 -18.24
N ASN A 736 -15.82 -32.55 -19.54
CA ASN A 736 -15.27 -33.80 -20.09
C ASN A 736 -14.20 -33.55 -21.17
N ALA A 737 -13.64 -32.33 -21.27
CA ALA A 737 -12.62 -32.00 -22.27
C ALA A 737 -11.21 -32.15 -21.69
N PRO A 738 -10.20 -32.57 -22.48
CA PRO A 738 -8.81 -32.69 -22.02
C PRO A 738 -8.12 -31.31 -21.96
N VAL A 739 -8.64 -30.41 -21.11
CA VAL A 739 -8.18 -29.03 -20.96
C VAL A 739 -7.92 -28.63 -19.50
N ASP A 740 -6.86 -27.84 -19.30
CA ASP A 740 -6.52 -27.18 -18.05
C ASP A 740 -6.99 -25.71 -18.08
N ILE A 741 -7.37 -25.19 -16.92
CA ILE A 741 -7.56 -23.75 -16.71
C ILE A 741 -6.35 -23.18 -15.96
N VAL A 742 -5.77 -22.10 -16.51
CA VAL A 742 -4.74 -21.30 -15.86
C VAL A 742 -5.34 -19.93 -15.50
N GLN A 743 -5.60 -19.74 -14.21
CA GLN A 743 -6.00 -18.43 -13.68
C GLN A 743 -4.76 -17.54 -13.51
N GLY A 744 -4.75 -16.41 -14.22
CA GLY A 744 -3.79 -15.32 -14.01
C GLY A 744 -4.37 -14.23 -13.10
N ALA A 745 -3.54 -13.26 -12.70
CA ALA A 745 -3.96 -12.19 -11.78
C ALA A 745 -5.14 -11.33 -12.31
N LYS A 746 -5.20 -11.11 -13.64
CA LYS A 746 -6.30 -10.40 -14.33
C LYS A 746 -6.74 -11.08 -15.63
N SER A 747 -6.65 -12.41 -15.68
CA SER A 747 -7.04 -13.21 -16.87
C SER A 747 -7.36 -14.68 -16.52
N VAL A 748 -8.10 -15.34 -17.41
CA VAL A 748 -8.38 -16.79 -17.34
C VAL A 748 -8.04 -17.39 -18.71
N GLU A 749 -7.10 -18.32 -18.75
CA GLU A 749 -6.68 -19.05 -19.97
C GLU A 749 -7.17 -20.51 -19.90
N VAL A 750 -7.81 -20.98 -20.96
CA VAL A 750 -8.10 -22.41 -21.16
C VAL A 750 -7.20 -22.94 -22.27
N ARG A 751 -6.54 -24.08 -22.00
CA ARG A 751 -5.55 -24.72 -22.87
C ARG A 751 -5.62 -26.24 -22.73
N PRO A 752 -5.04 -27.05 -23.64
CA PRO A 752 -5.01 -28.51 -23.49
C PRO A 752 -4.20 -28.96 -22.28
N VAL A 753 -4.53 -30.14 -21.73
CA VAL A 753 -3.81 -30.76 -20.61
C VAL A 753 -2.36 -31.09 -20.98
N GLY A 754 -1.46 -30.99 -19.99
CA GLY A 754 -0.09 -31.51 -20.10
C GLY A 754 0.93 -30.56 -20.73
N ILE A 755 0.55 -29.32 -21.01
CA ILE A 755 1.42 -28.30 -21.61
C ILE A 755 2.11 -27.47 -20.52
N SER A 756 3.43 -27.53 -20.45
CA SER A 756 4.26 -26.68 -19.57
C SER A 756 5.56 -26.25 -20.26
N LYS A 757 6.13 -25.12 -19.82
CA LYS A 757 7.43 -24.65 -20.30
C LYS A 757 8.56 -25.63 -19.98
N GLY A 758 8.49 -26.35 -18.86
CA GLY A 758 9.44 -27.40 -18.51
C GLY A 758 9.43 -28.58 -19.48
N LEU A 759 8.24 -29.07 -19.87
CA LEU A 759 8.12 -30.14 -20.88
C LEU A 759 8.63 -29.68 -22.26
N ALA A 760 8.33 -28.44 -22.64
CA ALA A 760 8.86 -27.87 -23.87
C ALA A 760 10.39 -27.73 -23.83
N MET A 761 10.95 -27.30 -22.70
CA MET A 761 12.39 -27.22 -22.50
C MET A 761 13.06 -28.60 -22.62
N GLN A 762 12.49 -29.64 -22.01
CA GLN A 762 12.98 -31.02 -22.14
C GLN A 762 13.05 -31.48 -23.62
N ARG A 763 12.07 -31.09 -24.44
CA ARG A 763 12.04 -31.40 -25.88
C ARG A 763 13.03 -30.57 -26.69
N ILE A 764 13.21 -29.29 -26.37
CA ILE A 764 14.24 -28.44 -27.00
C ILE A 764 15.64 -29.01 -26.72
N VAL A 765 15.91 -29.40 -25.47
CA VAL A 765 17.19 -30.01 -25.07
C VAL A 765 17.43 -31.33 -25.84
N ALA A 766 16.43 -32.21 -25.95
CA ALA A 766 16.55 -33.44 -26.74
C ALA A 766 16.83 -33.15 -28.23
N ALA A 767 16.11 -32.20 -28.84
CA ALA A 767 16.33 -31.84 -30.24
C ALA A 767 17.70 -31.18 -30.48
N ILE A 768 18.26 -30.46 -29.51
CA ILE A 768 19.66 -29.97 -29.55
C ILE A 768 20.63 -31.15 -29.50
N ALA A 769 20.42 -32.14 -28.62
CA ALA A 769 21.27 -33.35 -28.54
C ALA A 769 21.29 -34.14 -29.85
N GLU A 770 20.13 -34.32 -30.49
CA GLU A 770 19.99 -35.05 -31.75
C GLU A 770 20.70 -34.33 -32.92
N ARG A 771 20.58 -33.00 -33.00
CA ARG A 771 21.08 -32.22 -34.14
C ARG A 771 22.55 -31.83 -34.03
N CYS A 772 23.02 -31.54 -32.82
CA CYS A 772 24.36 -31.02 -32.57
C CYS A 772 25.23 -32.01 -31.76
N GLY A 773 24.74 -33.24 -31.57
CA GLY A 773 25.38 -34.31 -30.81
C GLY A 773 25.25 -34.14 -29.29
N PRO A 774 25.37 -35.23 -28.50
CA PRO A 774 25.14 -35.19 -27.05
C PRO A 774 26.12 -34.29 -26.28
N ALA A 775 27.28 -33.96 -26.87
CA ALA A 775 28.21 -33.00 -26.30
C ALA A 775 27.69 -31.54 -26.32
N SER A 776 26.80 -31.18 -27.25
CA SER A 776 26.24 -29.83 -27.36
C SER A 776 25.30 -29.46 -26.21
N VAL A 777 24.68 -30.46 -25.57
CA VAL A 777 23.74 -30.30 -24.44
C VAL A 777 24.44 -30.13 -23.09
N ALA A 778 25.74 -30.42 -23.01
CA ALA A 778 26.54 -30.17 -21.80
C ALA A 778 26.92 -28.68 -21.69
N ALA A 779 25.92 -27.80 -21.55
CA ALA A 779 26.13 -26.40 -21.23
C ALA A 779 26.90 -26.25 -19.92
N ASP A 780 27.88 -25.36 -19.88
CA ASP A 780 28.64 -25.01 -18.66
C ASP A 780 28.21 -23.65 -18.08
N PHE A 781 27.16 -23.03 -18.65
CA PHE A 781 26.46 -21.86 -18.15
C PHE A 781 24.98 -21.88 -18.57
N VAL A 782 24.07 -21.54 -17.65
CA VAL A 782 22.64 -21.35 -17.92
C VAL A 782 22.15 -20.05 -17.30
N LEU A 783 21.50 -19.21 -18.11
CA LEU A 783 20.70 -18.07 -17.65
C LEU A 783 19.27 -18.25 -18.12
N ALA A 784 18.31 -18.37 -17.20
CA ALA A 784 16.89 -18.55 -17.49
C ALA A 784 16.06 -17.44 -16.84
N THR A 785 15.44 -16.58 -17.63
CA THR A 785 14.66 -15.42 -17.16
C THR A 785 13.17 -15.55 -17.46
N GLY A 786 12.32 -15.24 -16.48
CA GLY A 786 10.87 -15.34 -16.59
C GLY A 786 10.13 -14.25 -15.79
N HIS A 787 8.87 -13.99 -16.15
CA HIS A 787 8.04 -12.92 -15.55
C HIS A 787 6.71 -13.45 -15.00
N PHE A 788 6.23 -14.59 -15.49
CA PHE A 788 4.88 -15.08 -15.26
C PHE A 788 4.88 -16.29 -14.32
N LEU A 789 5.08 -16.02 -13.02
CA LEU A 789 5.12 -16.97 -11.89
C LEU A 789 4.57 -18.38 -12.22
N ALA A 790 3.24 -18.55 -12.23
CA ALA A 790 2.57 -19.85 -12.38
C ALA A 790 2.86 -20.60 -13.70
N ARG A 791 3.43 -19.93 -14.71
CA ARG A 791 3.84 -20.51 -16.00
C ARG A 791 5.34 -20.80 -16.05
N ASP A 792 6.13 -20.05 -15.29
CA ASP A 792 7.59 -20.06 -15.30
C ASP A 792 8.19 -20.93 -14.17
N GLU A 793 7.46 -21.17 -13.07
CA GLU A 793 7.91 -22.12 -12.00
C GLU A 793 8.39 -23.46 -12.59
N ASN A 794 7.58 -24.08 -13.47
CA ASN A 794 7.92 -25.35 -14.12
C ASN A 794 9.20 -25.31 -14.98
N LEU A 795 9.64 -24.14 -15.42
CA LEU A 795 10.92 -23.95 -16.12
C LEU A 795 12.07 -23.88 -15.11
N PHE A 796 11.88 -23.22 -13.97
CA PHE A 796 12.88 -23.15 -12.90
C PHE A 796 13.08 -24.53 -12.25
N THR A 797 11.99 -25.22 -11.84
CA THR A 797 12.06 -26.58 -11.27
C THR A 797 12.77 -27.58 -12.20
N PHE A 798 12.59 -27.42 -13.53
CA PHE A 798 13.26 -28.26 -14.53
C PHE A 798 14.78 -28.16 -14.42
N PHE A 799 15.34 -26.95 -14.29
CA PHE A 799 16.80 -26.78 -14.15
C PHE A 799 17.31 -27.23 -12.77
N GLU A 800 16.57 -26.97 -11.69
CA GLU A 800 16.97 -27.40 -10.34
C GLU A 800 17.03 -28.93 -10.19
N GLY A 801 16.03 -29.64 -10.73
CA GLY A 801 15.99 -31.11 -10.69
C GLY A 801 17.13 -31.80 -11.47
N HIS A 802 17.79 -31.09 -12.39
CA HIS A 802 18.96 -31.59 -13.13
C HIS A 802 20.30 -31.21 -12.48
N ALA A 803 20.35 -30.14 -11.68
CA ALA A 803 21.55 -29.76 -10.91
C ALA A 803 21.80 -30.70 -9.71
N LEU A 804 20.74 -31.27 -9.12
CA LEU A 804 20.81 -32.15 -7.94
C LEU A 804 21.12 -33.62 -8.26
N LYS A 805 22.24 -33.90 -8.95
CA LYS A 805 22.83 -35.27 -9.04
C LYS A 805 24.35 -35.29 -8.89
N VAL A 806 24.84 -34.73 -7.77
CA VAL A 806 26.21 -34.99 -7.27
C VAL A 806 26.13 -35.53 -5.86
N ARG A 807 26.38 -36.84 -5.69
CA ARG A 807 26.78 -37.38 -4.38
C ARG A 807 28.24 -36.97 -4.13
N PRO A 808 28.58 -36.27 -3.04
CA PRO A 808 29.97 -35.93 -2.75
C PRO A 808 30.76 -37.21 -2.44
N SER A 809 31.75 -37.53 -3.29
CA SER A 809 32.70 -38.60 -3.02
C SER A 809 33.75 -38.11 -2.02
N ALA A 810 33.62 -38.54 -0.77
CA ALA A 810 34.57 -38.16 0.28
C ALA A 810 35.98 -38.73 0.01
N ARG A 811 36.91 -37.84 -0.33
CA ARG A 811 38.36 -37.93 -0.08
C ARG A 811 38.78 -36.56 0.48
N GLY A 812 39.27 -36.41 1.70
CA GLY A 812 39.38 -37.33 2.82
C GLY A 812 40.56 -36.95 3.70
N GLU A 813 40.35 -36.81 5.02
CA GLU A 813 41.42 -36.82 6.03
C GLU A 813 40.82 -37.13 7.42
N ARG A 814 41.68 -37.45 8.41
CA ARG A 814 41.36 -38.40 9.50
C ARG A 814 40.91 -37.75 10.82
N GLY A 815 40.05 -38.46 11.55
CA GLY A 815 39.85 -38.31 13.00
C GLY A 815 39.11 -39.53 13.58
N LEU A 816 39.68 -40.20 14.60
CA LEU A 816 39.11 -41.42 15.18
C LEU A 816 38.04 -41.12 16.24
N ALA A 817 36.93 -41.87 16.19
CA ALA A 817 36.19 -42.31 17.37
C ALA A 817 35.47 -43.64 17.03
N ALA A 818 35.45 -44.58 17.97
CA ALA A 818 34.94 -45.95 17.74
C ALA A 818 33.49 -46.12 18.21
N LEU A 819 32.76 -47.02 17.54
CA LEU A 819 31.53 -47.64 18.05
C LEU A 819 31.56 -49.16 17.76
N PRO A 820 30.90 -50.00 18.60
CA PRO A 820 31.13 -51.44 18.64
C PRO A 820 30.24 -52.27 17.69
N GLU A 821 30.63 -53.53 17.48
CA GLU A 821 29.90 -54.55 16.70
C GLU A 821 28.93 -55.40 17.55
N VAL A 822 28.11 -56.20 16.84
CA VAL A 822 27.34 -57.39 17.27
C VAL A 822 26.01 -57.11 18.02
N GLY A 823 24.87 -57.72 17.63
CA GLY A 823 24.69 -58.68 16.53
C GLY A 823 23.26 -59.22 16.34
N ASP A 824 23.20 -60.40 15.71
CA ASP A 824 22.01 -61.12 15.20
C ASP A 824 21.08 -61.73 16.27
N GLU A 825 20.04 -62.43 15.77
CA GLU A 825 18.96 -63.21 16.43
C GLU A 825 17.62 -62.45 16.59
N ALA A 826 16.45 -62.97 16.16
CA ALA A 826 16.15 -64.20 15.40
C ALA A 826 14.79 -64.12 14.65
N GLU A 827 14.64 -64.95 13.62
CA GLU A 827 13.35 -65.34 13.00
C GLU A 827 12.60 -66.38 13.91
N PRO A 828 11.28 -66.69 13.77
CA PRO A 828 10.72 -67.26 12.52
C PRO A 828 9.19 -67.11 12.21
N TYR A 829 8.84 -67.43 10.95
CA TYR A 829 7.62 -68.12 10.43
C TYR A 829 6.20 -67.94 11.02
N GLY A 830 5.19 -67.81 10.13
CA GLY A 830 3.84 -68.37 10.35
C GLY A 830 2.70 -67.72 9.54
N ALA A 831 1.87 -68.51 8.85
CA ALA A 831 0.81 -68.02 7.94
C ALA A 831 -0.60 -68.61 8.23
N ALA A 832 -1.66 -67.84 7.91
CA ALA A 832 -3.06 -68.21 7.57
C ALA A 832 -3.93 -66.92 7.67
N ALA A 833 -4.81 -66.49 6.76
CA ALA A 833 -5.81 -67.11 5.86
C ALA A 833 -7.25 -67.14 6.45
N ASP A 834 -8.19 -66.68 5.60
CA ASP A 834 -9.67 -66.76 5.64
C ASP A 834 -10.52 -66.06 6.73
N ALA A 835 -11.33 -65.08 6.30
CA ALA A 835 -12.81 -65.15 6.31
C ALA A 835 -13.44 -63.93 5.60
N ALA A 836 -14.67 -64.06 5.08
CA ALA A 836 -15.32 -63.07 4.20
C ALA A 836 -16.59 -62.41 4.79
N SER A 837 -17.06 -61.37 4.07
CA SER A 837 -18.43 -60.80 4.01
C SER A 837 -18.85 -59.67 4.97
N GLY A 838 -19.48 -58.63 4.40
CA GLY A 838 -20.28 -57.61 5.11
C GLY A 838 -19.99 -56.14 4.75
N PRO A 839 -20.86 -55.44 3.99
CA PRO A 839 -20.73 -54.00 3.73
C PRO A 839 -21.70 -53.15 4.59
N LEU A 840 -21.16 -52.25 5.42
CA LEU A 840 -21.90 -51.21 6.17
C LEU A 840 -20.97 -49.98 6.41
N PRO A 841 -21.49 -48.77 6.68
CA PRO A 841 -22.23 -47.95 5.71
C PRO A 841 -21.59 -46.55 5.52
N ILE A 842 -21.89 -45.88 4.40
CA ILE A 842 -21.40 -44.52 4.12
C ILE A 842 -22.09 -43.49 5.04
N PRO A 843 -21.37 -42.68 5.84
CA PRO A 843 -21.97 -41.60 6.60
C PRO A 843 -22.39 -40.44 5.69
N ARG A 844 -23.68 -40.09 5.69
CA ARG A 844 -24.19 -38.89 5.00
C ARG A 844 -23.62 -37.63 5.65
N ALA A 845 -23.02 -36.75 4.83
CA ALA A 845 -22.62 -35.41 5.28
C ALA A 845 -23.84 -34.60 5.74
N ARG A 846 -23.68 -33.88 6.86
CA ARG A 846 -24.73 -33.01 7.42
C ARG A 846 -24.97 -31.80 6.52
N GLN A 847 -26.24 -31.52 6.22
CA GLN A 847 -26.64 -30.25 5.62
C GLN A 847 -26.37 -29.10 6.60
N ALA A 848 -25.67 -28.06 6.14
CA ALA A 848 -25.54 -26.81 6.87
C ALA A 848 -26.80 -25.94 6.68
N PHE A 849 -27.22 -25.28 7.76
CA PHE A 849 -28.39 -24.41 7.78
C PHE A 849 -28.23 -23.18 6.86
N VAL A 850 -29.30 -22.83 6.15
CA VAL A 850 -29.46 -21.52 5.49
C VAL A 850 -30.50 -20.72 6.29
N PRO A 851 -30.22 -19.49 6.76
CA PRO A 851 -31.21 -18.67 7.43
C PRO A 851 -32.36 -18.28 6.49
N ARG A 852 -33.61 -18.46 6.93
CA ARG A 852 -34.79 -17.90 6.25
C ARG A 852 -34.79 -16.38 6.39
N ALA A 853 -34.77 -15.65 5.29
CA ALA A 853 -35.28 -14.27 5.26
C ALA A 853 -36.81 -14.31 5.22
N SER A 854 -37.45 -13.47 6.04
CA SER A 854 -38.90 -13.29 6.10
C SER A 854 -39.42 -12.52 4.88
N ALA A 855 -40.61 -12.89 4.43
CA ALA A 855 -41.33 -12.17 3.38
C ALA A 855 -42.36 -11.24 4.02
N GLU A 856 -42.32 -9.95 3.67
CA GLU A 856 -43.43 -9.01 3.89
C GLU A 856 -43.76 -8.29 2.56
N ASN A 857 -45.03 -7.92 2.41
CA ASN A 857 -45.59 -7.38 1.18
C ASN A 857 -45.37 -5.87 1.06
N HIS A 858 -45.25 -5.35 -0.17
CA HIS A 858 -46.16 -4.32 -0.74
C HIS A 858 -45.75 -3.99 -2.22
N PRO A 859 -46.59 -3.30 -3.04
CA PRO A 859 -46.69 -3.61 -4.47
C PRO A 859 -46.37 -2.44 -5.45
N ASN A 860 -46.42 -2.79 -6.74
CA ASN A 860 -46.58 -1.91 -7.92
C ASN A 860 -45.44 -0.93 -8.28
N LEU A 861 -44.81 -1.15 -9.44
CA LEU A 861 -45.09 -0.38 -10.67
C LEU A 861 -44.48 -1.06 -11.91
N ALA A 862 -44.91 -0.65 -13.11
CA ALA A 862 -44.95 -1.50 -14.31
C ALA A 862 -43.88 -1.22 -15.41
N HIS A 863 -43.90 -2.09 -16.44
CA HIS A 863 -43.25 -1.97 -17.77
C HIS A 863 -41.72 -2.25 -17.83
N THR A 864 -41.18 -2.93 -18.85
CA THR A 864 -41.72 -3.63 -20.05
C THR A 864 -40.73 -4.72 -20.50
N SER A 865 -41.19 -5.79 -21.15
CA SER A 865 -40.30 -6.78 -21.81
C SER A 865 -40.98 -7.36 -23.06
N PRO A 866 -40.32 -7.37 -24.23
CA PRO A 866 -40.88 -7.99 -25.44
C PRO A 866 -40.65 -9.51 -25.44
N SER A 867 -41.73 -10.25 -25.67
CA SER A 867 -41.75 -11.71 -25.82
C SER A 867 -41.53 -12.14 -27.27
N PHE A 868 -40.90 -13.31 -27.47
CA PHE A 868 -40.92 -14.07 -28.72
C PHE A 868 -40.73 -15.59 -28.42
N PRO A 869 -41.07 -16.52 -29.34
CA PRO A 869 -42.12 -17.49 -29.02
C PRO A 869 -41.64 -18.94 -28.89
N SER A 870 -42.44 -19.75 -28.22
CA SER A 870 -42.31 -21.22 -28.20
C SER A 870 -43.14 -21.87 -29.31
N PRO A 871 -42.64 -22.97 -29.92
CA PRO A 871 -43.48 -24.00 -30.48
C PRO A 871 -43.46 -25.29 -29.64
N SER A 872 -44.67 -25.79 -29.40
CA SER A 872 -45.05 -27.03 -28.73
C SER A 872 -44.52 -28.33 -29.38
N GLY A 873 -44.36 -29.42 -28.62
CA GLY A 873 -43.74 -30.64 -29.18
C GLY A 873 -43.85 -32.04 -28.53
N LYS A 874 -44.66 -32.27 -27.48
CA LYS A 874 -45.04 -33.62 -26.92
C LYS A 874 -43.93 -34.55 -26.34
N PHE A 875 -44.31 -35.24 -25.26
CA PHE A 875 -43.54 -36.30 -24.59
C PHE A 875 -43.57 -37.65 -25.35
N GLY A 876 -42.51 -38.45 -25.16
CA GLY A 876 -42.48 -39.90 -25.41
C GLY A 876 -41.62 -40.60 -24.34
N HIS A 877 -42.01 -41.81 -23.91
CA HIS A 877 -41.34 -42.55 -22.81
C HIS A 877 -40.14 -43.40 -23.28
N TYR A 878 -39.16 -43.56 -22.36
CA TYR A 878 -38.32 -44.74 -22.00
C TYR A 878 -38.17 -45.95 -22.97
N PRO A 879 -37.00 -46.67 -23.00
CA PRO A 879 -36.27 -47.08 -21.79
C PRO A 879 -34.71 -47.10 -21.85
N HIS A 880 -34.11 -47.45 -20.70
CA HIS A 880 -32.67 -47.72 -20.54
C HIS A 880 -32.19 -48.96 -21.31
N HIS A 881 -30.96 -48.93 -21.80
CA HIS A 881 -30.12 -50.13 -21.96
C HIS A 881 -28.65 -49.83 -21.69
N HIS A 882 -28.00 -50.64 -20.85
CA HIS A 882 -26.55 -50.71 -20.75
C HIS A 882 -25.98 -51.44 -21.97
N HIS A 883 -24.90 -50.92 -22.57
CA HIS A 883 -23.96 -51.74 -23.34
C HIS A 883 -22.52 -51.25 -23.16
N HIS A 884 -21.63 -52.18 -22.81
CA HIS A 884 -20.19 -52.03 -22.99
C HIS A 884 -19.86 -52.06 -24.48
N TYR A 885 -18.84 -51.30 -24.90
CA TYR A 885 -18.17 -51.56 -26.19
C TYR A 885 -16.66 -51.29 -26.09
N ARG A 886 -15.86 -52.29 -26.49
CA ARG A 886 -14.45 -52.13 -26.89
C ARG A 886 -14.44 -51.89 -28.41
N PRO A 887 -13.57 -51.03 -28.94
CA PRO A 887 -13.30 -51.01 -30.37
C PRO A 887 -12.15 -51.96 -30.72
N ASP A 888 -12.43 -52.97 -31.55
CA ASP A 888 -11.39 -53.64 -32.34
C ASP A 888 -10.98 -52.75 -33.53
N LEU A 889 -9.74 -52.90 -33.99
CA LEU A 889 -9.17 -52.14 -35.12
C LEU A 889 -8.87 -53.08 -36.27
N ASP A 890 -9.67 -53.00 -37.33
CA ASP A 890 -9.38 -53.68 -38.60
C ASP A 890 -8.37 -52.88 -39.44
N THR A 891 -7.40 -53.61 -40.02
CA THR A 891 -6.36 -53.07 -40.88
C THR A 891 -6.71 -53.16 -42.36
N GLN A 892 -6.43 -52.12 -43.15
CA GLN A 892 -5.77 -52.27 -44.48
C GLN A 892 -5.38 -50.93 -45.13
N GLY A 893 -4.09 -50.80 -45.49
CA GLY A 893 -3.50 -50.05 -46.63
C GLY A 893 -3.87 -48.57 -46.92
N ASN A 894 -2.98 -47.74 -47.46
CA ASN A 894 -1.56 -47.86 -47.78
C ASN A 894 -1.01 -46.44 -48.10
N GLY A 895 0.28 -46.13 -47.89
CA GLY A 895 0.84 -44.84 -48.33
C GLY A 895 1.90 -44.20 -47.44
N SER A 896 2.98 -44.92 -47.13
CA SER A 896 4.13 -44.38 -46.38
C SER A 896 5.05 -43.49 -47.21
N VAL A 897 5.56 -42.40 -46.61
CA VAL A 897 6.90 -41.87 -46.90
C VAL A 897 7.61 -41.71 -45.55
N PHE A 898 8.90 -42.06 -45.49
CA PHE A 898 9.72 -42.22 -44.28
C PHE A 898 9.43 -43.47 -43.44
N GLY A 899 9.90 -44.62 -43.94
CA GLY A 899 10.23 -45.80 -43.15
C GLY A 899 11.74 -46.09 -43.27
N GLY A 900 12.36 -46.54 -42.19
CA GLY A 900 13.79 -46.84 -42.08
C GLY A 900 14.13 -47.27 -40.66
N ASP A 901 14.10 -48.58 -40.42
CA ASP A 901 14.00 -49.17 -39.07
C ASP A 901 15.25 -49.11 -38.19
N GLY A 902 15.02 -49.17 -36.88
CA GLY A 902 16.08 -49.29 -35.87
C GLY A 902 15.55 -49.24 -34.44
N ALA A 903 14.79 -50.26 -34.02
CA ALA A 903 14.28 -50.34 -32.64
C ALA A 903 15.40 -50.66 -31.64
N GLY A 904 16.11 -49.62 -31.18
CA GLY A 904 16.90 -49.64 -29.95
C GLY A 904 16.08 -49.06 -28.79
N GLU A 905 16.37 -49.47 -27.56
CA GLU A 905 15.81 -48.86 -26.36
C GLU A 905 16.03 -47.34 -26.40
N ALA A 906 14.97 -46.56 -26.18
CA ALA A 906 15.07 -45.11 -26.13
C ALA A 906 15.94 -44.72 -24.92
N ALA A 907 17.19 -44.34 -25.20
CA ALA A 907 18.17 -44.02 -24.18
C ALA A 907 17.63 -42.97 -23.19
N ALA A 908 17.87 -43.18 -21.89
CA ALA A 908 17.50 -42.22 -20.86
C ALA A 908 18.05 -40.82 -21.22
N PRO A 909 17.25 -39.74 -21.06
CA PRO A 909 17.65 -38.42 -21.52
C PRO A 909 18.98 -38.00 -20.89
N THR A 910 19.94 -37.64 -21.74
CA THR A 910 21.30 -37.27 -21.34
C THR A 910 21.24 -36.15 -20.30
N PRO A 911 21.74 -36.35 -19.06
CA PRO A 911 21.63 -35.34 -18.03
C PRO A 911 22.47 -34.11 -18.40
N LEU A 912 21.83 -32.95 -18.38
CA LEU A 912 22.47 -31.64 -18.38
C LEU A 912 23.47 -31.59 -17.22
N LYS A 913 24.77 -31.72 -17.52
CA LYS A 913 25.86 -31.64 -16.54
C LYS A 913 26.09 -30.17 -16.15
N LEU A 914 25.24 -29.65 -15.28
CA LEU A 914 25.30 -28.29 -14.79
C LEU A 914 26.04 -28.21 -13.45
N PRO A 915 27.15 -27.46 -13.36
CA PRO A 915 27.68 -27.02 -12.08
C PRO A 915 26.65 -26.10 -11.41
N PRO A 916 26.25 -26.32 -10.13
CA PRO A 916 25.29 -25.47 -9.44
C PRO A 916 25.66 -23.98 -9.43
N GLU A 917 26.94 -23.66 -9.46
CA GLU A 917 27.53 -22.32 -9.46
C GLU A 917 27.32 -21.52 -10.76
N HIS A 918 26.97 -22.17 -11.88
CA HIS A 918 26.75 -21.51 -13.18
C HIS A 918 25.29 -21.60 -13.66
N LEU A 919 24.35 -21.82 -12.73
CA LEU A 919 22.90 -21.86 -13.00
C LEU A 919 22.19 -20.64 -12.40
N PHE A 920 21.85 -19.69 -13.27
CA PHE A 920 21.17 -18.43 -12.95
C PHE A 920 19.72 -18.47 -13.43
N THR A 921 18.80 -18.92 -12.57
CA THR A 921 17.35 -18.80 -12.80
C THR A 921 16.84 -17.51 -12.15
N CYS A 922 16.19 -16.64 -12.92
CA CYS A 922 15.80 -15.29 -12.48
C CYS A 922 14.31 -15.01 -12.74
N THR A 923 13.60 -14.58 -11.70
CA THR A 923 12.25 -14.01 -11.82
C THR A 923 12.32 -12.48 -12.01
N VAL A 924 11.44 -11.92 -12.84
CA VAL A 924 11.40 -10.51 -13.25
C VAL A 924 10.10 -9.88 -12.75
N GLY A 925 10.21 -8.79 -11.97
CA GLY A 925 9.08 -7.96 -11.57
C GLY A 925 8.16 -8.50 -10.45
N ARG A 926 8.42 -9.67 -9.86
CA ARG A 926 7.83 -10.14 -8.58
C ARG A 926 8.83 -10.99 -7.78
N ASN A 927 8.85 -10.82 -6.45
CA ASN A 927 9.91 -11.34 -5.59
C ASN A 927 9.71 -12.78 -5.07
N ARG A 928 8.65 -13.50 -5.46
CA ARG A 928 8.30 -14.81 -4.86
C ARG A 928 8.24 -15.91 -5.91
N SER A 929 9.31 -16.66 -6.11
CA SER A 929 9.42 -17.74 -7.11
C SER A 929 10.39 -18.81 -6.63
N GLN A 930 10.39 -20.00 -7.24
CA GLN A 930 11.46 -21.01 -7.14
C GLN A 930 12.73 -20.60 -7.92
N ALA A 931 12.70 -19.51 -8.69
CA ALA A 931 13.92 -18.94 -9.26
C ALA A 931 14.94 -18.60 -8.15
N ARG A 932 16.19 -19.04 -8.30
CA ARG A 932 17.31 -18.76 -7.38
C ARG A 932 17.64 -17.28 -7.19
N TYR A 933 17.30 -16.42 -8.15
CA TYR A 933 17.58 -14.98 -8.10
C TYR A 933 16.39 -14.13 -8.54
N PHE A 934 16.40 -12.87 -8.14
CA PHE A 934 15.47 -11.83 -8.58
C PHE A 934 16.21 -10.73 -9.36
N LEU A 935 15.58 -10.23 -10.43
CA LEU A 935 16.02 -9.04 -11.16
C LEU A 935 15.17 -7.85 -10.71
N THR A 936 15.82 -6.81 -10.20
CA THR A 936 15.20 -5.77 -9.39
C THR A 936 14.58 -4.64 -10.21
N GLY A 937 13.40 -4.22 -9.77
CA GLY A 937 12.94 -2.85 -9.96
C GLY A 937 12.44 -2.33 -8.62
N SER A 938 13.10 -1.33 -8.04
CA SER A 938 12.53 -0.62 -6.90
C SER A 938 11.29 0.17 -7.31
N SER A 939 10.40 0.40 -6.34
CA SER A 939 9.10 1.08 -6.49
C SER A 939 9.14 2.27 -7.46
N GLU A 940 8.12 2.34 -8.32
CA GLU A 940 7.88 3.35 -9.39
C GLU A 940 8.74 3.25 -10.66
N GLU A 941 9.91 2.60 -10.65
CA GLU A 941 10.68 2.34 -11.88
C GLU A 941 10.42 0.95 -12.50
N LEU A 942 9.54 0.16 -11.89
CA LEU A 942 9.21 -1.25 -12.22
C LEU A 942 8.85 -1.58 -13.69
N GLU A 943 8.50 -0.59 -14.52
CA GLU A 943 8.22 -0.79 -15.95
C GLU A 943 9.37 -0.35 -16.88
N LYS A 944 10.35 0.40 -16.38
CA LYS A 944 11.55 0.86 -17.14
C LYS A 944 12.83 0.14 -16.72
N GLY A 945 13.02 -0.08 -15.41
CA GLY A 945 14.22 -0.69 -14.83
C GLY A 945 14.44 -2.15 -15.24
N ASN A 946 13.39 -2.98 -15.24
CA ASN A 946 13.51 -4.42 -15.57
C ASN A 946 14.11 -4.67 -16.97
N VAL A 947 13.82 -3.78 -17.92
CA VAL A 947 14.39 -3.85 -19.28
C VAL A 947 15.81 -3.29 -19.28
N ALA A 948 16.09 -2.21 -18.53
CA ALA A 948 17.41 -1.58 -18.44
C ALA A 948 18.47 -2.46 -17.75
N GLU A 949 18.17 -3.11 -16.61
CA GLU A 949 19.12 -4.02 -15.94
C GLU A 949 19.42 -5.25 -16.82
N ALA A 950 18.40 -5.85 -17.44
CA ALA A 950 18.58 -6.96 -18.36
C ALA A 950 19.39 -6.52 -19.60
N GLN A 951 19.09 -5.35 -20.18
CA GLN A 951 19.88 -4.75 -21.25
C GLN A 951 21.33 -4.53 -20.85
N GLU A 952 21.60 -4.05 -19.63
CA GLU A 952 22.97 -3.80 -19.17
C GLU A 952 23.74 -5.10 -18.94
N LEU A 953 23.13 -6.11 -18.31
CA LEU A 953 23.71 -7.44 -18.17
C LEU A 953 24.10 -8.04 -19.53
N PHE A 954 23.21 -7.95 -20.53
CA PHE A 954 23.50 -8.45 -21.86
C PHE A 954 24.49 -7.55 -22.64
N ARG A 955 24.45 -6.23 -22.47
CA ARG A 955 25.41 -5.28 -23.06
C ARG A 955 26.81 -5.54 -22.54
N GLN A 956 26.99 -5.76 -21.24
CA GLN A 956 28.28 -6.13 -20.64
C GLN A 956 28.76 -7.51 -21.09
N ALA A 957 27.85 -8.47 -21.29
CA ALA A 957 28.18 -9.77 -21.88
C ALA A 957 28.65 -9.66 -23.35
N ILE A 958 28.16 -8.66 -24.10
CA ILE A 958 28.60 -8.37 -25.47
C ILE A 958 29.92 -7.58 -25.49
N ALA A 959 30.08 -6.55 -24.65
CA ALA A 959 31.32 -5.79 -24.53
C ALA A 959 32.51 -6.67 -24.10
N ALA A 960 32.23 -7.75 -23.36
CA ALA A 960 33.20 -8.80 -23.03
C ALA A 960 33.71 -9.63 -24.20
N ARG A 961 33.18 -9.44 -25.43
CA ARG A 961 33.52 -10.22 -26.63
C ARG A 961 34.77 -9.72 -27.35
N GLU A 962 35.18 -8.47 -27.15
CA GLU A 962 36.35 -7.92 -27.84
C GLU A 962 37.65 -8.57 -27.30
N PRO A 963 38.48 -9.18 -28.18
CA PRO A 963 39.76 -9.70 -27.76
C PRO A 963 40.71 -8.55 -27.40
N ALA A 964 41.48 -8.72 -26.33
CA ALA A 964 42.57 -7.81 -25.97
C ALA A 964 43.72 -7.91 -27.00
N SER A 965 43.54 -7.31 -28.17
CA SER A 965 44.51 -7.30 -29.28
C SER A 965 44.49 -5.98 -30.05
N ALA A 966 44.81 -4.89 -29.35
CA ALA A 966 45.20 -3.61 -29.94
C ALA A 966 46.44 -3.07 -29.19
N SER A 967 47.56 -3.76 -29.36
CA SER A 967 48.88 -3.27 -28.96
C SER A 967 49.39 -2.32 -30.04
N GLU A 968 49.10 -1.02 -29.92
CA GLU A 968 49.89 0.02 -30.60
C GLU A 968 50.93 0.61 -29.64
N ALA A 969 52.10 0.89 -30.19
CA ALA A 969 53.34 0.99 -29.42
C ALA A 969 53.49 2.33 -28.69
N ALA A 970 53.96 2.27 -27.44
CA ALA A 970 54.55 3.42 -26.77
C ALA A 970 55.98 3.68 -27.31
N PRO A 971 56.32 4.91 -27.72
CA PRO A 971 57.68 5.39 -27.66
C PRO A 971 57.98 5.97 -26.27
N ASP A 972 59.09 5.56 -25.68
CA ASP A 972 59.62 6.12 -24.43
C ASP A 972 59.91 7.63 -24.54
N GLY A 973 59.83 8.33 -23.40
CA GLY A 973 60.69 9.49 -23.16
C GLY A 973 60.03 10.78 -22.71
N ALA A 974 59.58 10.86 -21.44
CA ALA A 974 59.88 11.96 -20.50
C ALA A 974 59.09 11.79 -19.20
N GLN A 975 59.76 11.91 -18.05
CA GLN A 975 59.07 12.23 -16.80
C GLN A 975 58.55 13.68 -16.86
N PRO A 976 57.38 13.96 -16.29
CA PRO A 976 57.13 15.21 -15.58
C PRO A 976 57.27 14.98 -14.08
N ASP A 977 57.99 15.87 -13.41
CA ASP A 977 58.13 15.88 -11.95
C ASP A 977 56.78 16.09 -11.23
N ALA A 978 56.76 15.68 -9.96
CA ALA A 978 55.65 15.95 -9.06
C ALA A 978 55.39 17.46 -8.92
N TRP A 979 54.14 17.86 -9.13
CA TRP A 979 53.60 19.12 -8.64
C TRP A 979 52.54 18.80 -7.59
N GLU A 980 52.97 18.72 -6.34
CA GLU A 980 52.07 18.88 -5.19
C GLU A 980 51.63 20.35 -5.09
N THR A 981 50.54 20.56 -4.34
CA THR A 981 49.85 21.82 -4.03
C THR A 981 48.99 22.40 -5.17
N ASP A 982 47.78 22.92 -4.91
CA ASP A 982 47.14 23.15 -3.61
C ASP A 982 45.65 22.79 -3.61
N ASP A 983 45.18 22.29 -2.47
CA ASP A 983 43.87 21.66 -2.32
C ASP A 983 42.87 22.65 -1.71
N SER A 984 41.92 23.15 -2.52
CA SER A 984 40.72 23.80 -1.99
C SER A 984 39.53 23.80 -2.95
N GLY A 985 38.56 22.93 -2.66
CA GLY A 985 37.15 23.32 -2.75
C GLY A 985 36.25 22.69 -3.82
N TRP A 986 36.59 21.54 -4.42
CA TRP A 986 35.73 20.90 -5.43
C TRP A 986 35.46 19.39 -5.30
N GLU A 987 36.01 18.68 -4.30
CA GLU A 987 35.77 17.22 -4.15
C GLU A 987 34.46 16.84 -3.45
N ASP A 988 33.84 17.75 -2.67
CA ASP A 988 32.65 17.45 -1.85
C ASP A 988 31.29 17.57 -2.58
N LEU A 989 31.28 17.82 -3.89
CA LEU A 989 30.04 18.00 -4.66
C LEU A 989 29.62 16.69 -5.34
N ASN A 990 28.63 16.04 -4.74
CA ASN A 990 27.97 14.82 -5.24
C ASN A 990 27.47 15.01 -6.70
N LEU A 991 28.25 14.50 -7.66
CA LEU A 991 28.24 14.90 -9.08
C LEU A 991 26.92 14.58 -9.80
N GLU A 992 26.19 13.55 -9.39
CA GLU A 992 24.87 13.20 -9.95
C GLU A 992 23.82 14.32 -9.78
N ARG A 993 23.96 15.18 -8.76
CA ARG A 993 22.98 16.25 -8.46
C ARG A 993 23.16 17.54 -9.26
N LEU A 994 24.25 17.70 -10.01
CA LEU A 994 24.58 18.99 -10.65
C LEU A 994 24.19 19.10 -12.13
N LEU A 995 23.82 17.99 -12.78
CA LEU A 995 23.66 17.90 -14.23
C LEU A 995 22.37 17.18 -14.68
N LEU A 996 21.30 17.24 -13.88
CA LEU A 996 20.00 16.64 -14.22
C LEU A 996 18.93 17.70 -14.50
N PHE A 997 18.71 17.96 -15.78
CA PHE A 997 17.46 18.54 -16.28
C PHE A 997 16.91 17.65 -17.39
N ASP A 998 15.84 16.90 -17.09
CA ASP A 998 15.15 15.97 -18.02
C ASP A 998 16.10 14.96 -18.73
N GLY A 999 17.13 14.50 -18.01
CA GLY A 999 18.09 13.50 -18.51
C GLY A 999 19.24 14.04 -19.37
N ALA A 1000 19.35 15.36 -19.54
CA ALA A 1000 20.45 16.00 -20.28
C ALA A 1000 21.41 16.76 -19.36
N HIS A 1001 22.71 16.72 -19.68
CA HIS A 1001 23.76 17.42 -18.93
C HIS A 1001 23.97 18.82 -19.50
N ILE A 1002 23.71 19.85 -18.69
CA ILE A 1002 23.64 21.25 -19.17
C ILE A 1002 24.56 22.17 -18.36
N LEU A 1003 25.31 23.02 -19.07
CA LEU A 1003 26.05 24.16 -18.49
C LEU A 1003 25.47 25.49 -19.02
N GLU A 1004 25.45 26.53 -18.17
CA GLU A 1004 25.10 27.89 -18.58
C GLU A 1004 26.37 28.76 -18.67
N ALA A 1005 26.66 29.27 -19.87
CA ALA A 1005 27.56 30.38 -20.09
C ALA A 1005 26.85 31.71 -19.76
N TYR A 1006 27.49 32.60 -19.00
CA TYR A 1006 26.85 33.83 -18.49
C TYR A 1006 27.79 35.05 -18.52
N GLY A 1007 27.21 36.25 -18.58
CA GLY A 1007 27.95 37.50 -18.70
C GLY A 1007 28.52 37.74 -20.11
N LEU A 1008 27.87 37.21 -21.13
CA LEU A 1008 28.34 37.17 -22.52
C LEU A 1008 28.28 38.57 -23.17
N GLY A 1009 29.43 39.21 -23.31
CA GLY A 1009 29.54 40.56 -23.87
C GLY A 1009 29.00 40.70 -25.31
N PRO A 1010 28.75 41.91 -25.82
CA PRO A 1010 28.10 42.12 -27.13
C PRO A 1010 28.87 41.53 -28.33
N ALA A 1011 30.20 41.38 -28.20
CA ALA A 1011 31.07 40.79 -29.21
C ALA A 1011 31.14 39.25 -29.19
N THR A 1012 30.33 38.59 -28.36
CA THR A 1012 30.21 37.12 -28.28
C THR A 1012 29.15 36.63 -29.27
N THR A 1013 29.55 35.82 -30.24
CA THR A 1013 28.66 35.21 -31.23
C THR A 1013 28.46 33.73 -30.90
N THR A 1014 27.39 33.10 -31.40
CA THR A 1014 27.17 31.65 -31.22
C THR A 1014 28.38 30.85 -31.70
N GLY A 1015 28.92 31.18 -32.88
CA GLY A 1015 30.13 30.54 -33.43
C GLY A 1015 31.40 30.67 -32.57
N LYS A 1016 31.51 31.65 -31.65
CA LYS A 1016 32.63 31.69 -30.69
C LYS A 1016 32.46 30.70 -29.54
N LEU A 1017 31.21 30.41 -29.16
CA LEU A 1017 30.89 29.42 -28.14
C LEU A 1017 30.98 28.00 -28.74
N GLU A 1018 30.49 27.82 -29.97
CA GLU A 1018 30.58 26.57 -30.72
C GLU A 1018 32.05 26.20 -31.01
N ALA A 1019 32.86 27.13 -31.53
CA ALA A 1019 34.29 26.87 -31.78
C ALA A 1019 35.12 26.59 -30.50
N TRP A 1020 34.67 27.05 -29.33
CA TRP A 1020 35.30 26.64 -28.06
C TRP A 1020 34.85 25.24 -27.63
N LEU A 1021 33.59 24.88 -27.83
CA LEU A 1021 33.10 23.53 -27.51
C LEU A 1021 33.70 22.48 -28.46
N GLU A 1022 33.89 22.83 -29.74
CA GLU A 1022 34.63 22.01 -30.71
C GLU A 1022 36.11 21.81 -30.32
N SER A 1023 36.76 22.80 -29.69
CA SER A 1023 38.16 22.67 -29.27
C SER A 1023 38.38 21.81 -28.03
N LEU A 1024 37.30 21.25 -27.43
CA LEU A 1024 37.39 20.30 -26.33
C LEU A 1024 37.53 18.84 -26.77
N ASP A 1025 37.37 18.55 -28.07
CA ASP A 1025 37.49 17.21 -28.69
C ASP A 1025 36.47 16.18 -28.15
N LEU A 1026 35.23 16.64 -27.92
CA LEU A 1026 34.10 15.88 -27.38
C LEU A 1026 33.15 15.42 -28.49
N GLN A 1027 32.52 14.24 -28.36
CA GLN A 1027 31.58 13.74 -29.39
C GLN A 1027 30.24 14.52 -29.38
N PRO A 1028 29.85 15.20 -30.49
CA PRO A 1028 28.68 16.07 -30.49
C PRO A 1028 27.39 15.32 -30.86
N LEU A 1029 26.38 15.38 -29.98
CA LEU A 1029 25.00 14.92 -30.24
C LEU A 1029 24.06 16.06 -30.69
N GLY A 1030 24.61 17.26 -30.95
CA GLY A 1030 23.91 18.48 -31.37
C GLY A 1030 22.96 19.07 -30.31
N PRO A 1031 22.24 20.16 -30.64
CA PRO A 1031 22.84 21.43 -31.05
C PRO A 1031 23.66 22.06 -29.90
N VAL A 1032 24.84 22.58 -30.22
CA VAL A 1032 25.92 22.80 -29.25
C VAL A 1032 25.69 24.00 -28.31
N VAL A 1033 24.95 25.04 -28.74
CA VAL A 1033 24.68 26.26 -27.95
C VAL A 1033 23.27 26.81 -28.16
N ARG A 1034 22.58 27.23 -27.09
CA ARG A 1034 21.27 27.89 -27.12
C ARG A 1034 21.22 29.15 -26.25
N TRP A 1035 20.90 30.31 -26.82
CA TRP A 1035 20.75 31.54 -26.04
C TRP A 1035 19.48 31.52 -25.17
N VAL A 1036 19.61 31.96 -23.91
CA VAL A 1036 18.51 32.11 -22.93
C VAL A 1036 18.00 33.55 -22.95
N ASP A 1037 18.94 34.50 -22.97
CA ASP A 1037 18.68 35.93 -23.07
C ASP A 1037 19.83 36.62 -23.84
N GLU A 1038 19.97 37.94 -23.69
CA GLU A 1038 21.05 38.68 -24.35
C GLU A 1038 22.45 38.43 -23.73
N GLU A 1039 22.55 37.91 -22.51
CA GLU A 1039 23.80 37.76 -21.73
C GLU A 1039 24.12 36.31 -21.34
N CYS A 1040 23.19 35.36 -21.50
CA CYS A 1040 23.33 33.95 -21.09
C CYS A 1040 22.99 32.96 -22.22
N ALA A 1041 23.71 31.84 -22.27
CA ALA A 1041 23.46 30.73 -23.19
C ALA A 1041 23.71 29.37 -22.51
N LEU A 1042 23.04 28.32 -22.96
CA LEU A 1042 23.18 26.94 -22.49
C LEU A 1042 23.95 26.11 -23.51
N ALA A 1043 24.81 25.20 -23.02
CA ALA A 1043 25.41 24.12 -23.80
C ALA A 1043 24.98 22.78 -23.22
N VAL A 1044 24.74 21.79 -24.09
CA VAL A 1044 24.24 20.46 -23.72
C VAL A 1044 25.28 19.41 -24.11
N PHE A 1045 25.53 18.46 -23.20
CA PHE A 1045 26.57 17.43 -23.31
C PHE A 1045 25.96 16.03 -23.27
N ALA A 1046 26.62 15.08 -23.95
CA ALA A 1046 26.15 13.70 -24.10
C ALA A 1046 26.35 12.86 -22.82
N THR A 1047 27.43 13.10 -22.07
CA THR A 1047 27.76 12.40 -20.82
C THR A 1047 28.02 13.39 -19.68
N PRO A 1048 27.94 12.97 -18.40
CA PRO A 1048 28.24 13.85 -17.29
C PRO A 1048 29.75 14.16 -17.22
N ASP A 1049 30.59 13.23 -17.68
CA ASP A 1049 32.05 13.39 -17.73
C ASP A 1049 32.47 14.47 -18.72
N ASP A 1050 31.84 14.54 -19.90
CA ASP A 1050 32.05 15.60 -20.90
C ASP A 1050 31.73 16.99 -20.31
N ALA A 1051 30.60 17.11 -19.62
CA ALA A 1051 30.19 18.35 -18.96
C ALA A 1051 31.15 18.73 -17.83
N CYS A 1052 31.67 17.76 -17.08
CA CYS A 1052 32.66 18.00 -16.04
C CYS A 1052 34.02 18.41 -16.61
N LEU A 1053 34.46 17.80 -17.72
CA LEU A 1053 35.68 18.18 -18.41
C LEU A 1053 35.59 19.59 -19.02
N ALA A 1054 34.45 19.92 -19.62
CA ALA A 1054 34.16 21.27 -20.11
C ALA A 1054 34.16 22.31 -18.98
N LEU A 1055 33.54 22.02 -17.82
CA LEU A 1055 33.53 22.92 -16.68
C LEU A 1055 34.92 23.09 -16.04
N LYS A 1056 35.74 22.04 -16.00
CA LYS A 1056 37.16 22.12 -15.56
C LYS A 1056 38.03 22.93 -16.53
N ARG A 1057 37.77 22.88 -17.85
CA ARG A 1057 38.50 23.64 -18.88
C ARG A 1057 37.97 25.07 -19.12
N ALA A 1058 36.77 25.39 -18.63
CA ALA A 1058 36.12 26.69 -18.76
C ALA A 1058 36.99 27.92 -18.38
N PRO A 1059 37.84 27.91 -17.33
CA PRO A 1059 38.66 29.06 -16.97
C PRO A 1059 39.62 29.52 -18.09
N ALA A 1060 40.07 28.58 -18.94
CA ALA A 1060 40.97 28.87 -20.05
C ALA A 1060 40.26 29.54 -21.25
N SER A 1061 38.92 29.55 -21.29
CA SER A 1061 38.15 30.09 -22.42
C SER A 1061 37.90 31.60 -22.36
N GLY A 1062 38.24 32.25 -21.24
CA GLY A 1062 37.89 33.66 -20.98
C GLY A 1062 36.38 33.94 -20.82
N LEU A 1063 35.54 32.89 -20.74
CA LEU A 1063 34.09 32.97 -20.56
C LEU A 1063 33.73 32.39 -19.19
N ARG A 1064 32.58 32.80 -18.64
CA ARG A 1064 32.10 32.28 -17.35
C ARG A 1064 31.04 31.22 -17.59
N TRP A 1065 31.25 30.04 -17.00
CA TRP A 1065 30.38 28.88 -17.11
C TRP A 1065 29.97 28.40 -15.72
N ARG A 1066 28.76 27.86 -15.59
CA ARG A 1066 28.24 27.26 -14.33
C ARG A 1066 27.32 26.08 -14.61
N ALA A 1067 27.24 25.15 -13.64
CA ALA A 1067 26.30 24.03 -13.68
C ALA A 1067 24.84 24.50 -13.68
N PHE A 1068 23.93 23.76 -14.33
CA PHE A 1068 22.53 24.15 -14.47
C PHE A 1068 21.80 24.37 -13.13
N ALA A 1069 22.17 23.63 -12.08
CA ALA A 1069 21.64 23.85 -10.72
C ALA A 1069 21.85 25.29 -10.20
N GLN A 1070 22.91 25.98 -10.68
CA GLN A 1070 23.26 27.36 -10.34
C GLN A 1070 22.81 28.38 -11.40
N ALA A 1071 22.12 27.93 -12.45
CA ALA A 1071 21.77 28.75 -13.60
C ALA A 1071 20.74 29.86 -13.28
N SER A 1072 20.61 30.81 -14.21
CA SER A 1072 19.67 31.92 -14.11
C SER A 1072 18.23 31.43 -13.89
N ALA A 1073 17.39 32.26 -13.28
CA ALA A 1073 15.96 31.96 -13.13
C ALA A 1073 15.24 31.85 -14.49
N ALA A 1074 15.79 32.48 -15.55
CA ALA A 1074 15.32 32.33 -16.92
C ALA A 1074 15.68 30.96 -17.51
N ALA A 1075 16.94 30.51 -17.36
CA ALA A 1075 17.37 29.19 -17.81
C ALA A 1075 16.61 28.06 -17.10
N ARG A 1076 16.43 28.16 -15.78
CA ARG A 1076 15.67 27.18 -14.98
C ARG A 1076 14.15 27.22 -15.20
N ALA A 1077 13.63 28.12 -16.03
CA ALA A 1077 12.22 28.19 -16.43
C ALA A 1077 11.93 27.54 -17.80
N LEU A 1078 12.96 27.21 -18.58
CA LEU A 1078 12.84 26.44 -19.82
C LEU A 1078 12.49 24.98 -19.52
N ARG A 1079 11.80 24.29 -20.43
CA ARG A 1079 11.55 22.82 -20.39
C ARG A 1079 12.44 22.11 -21.41
N ALA A 1080 12.59 20.78 -21.34
CA ALA A 1080 13.48 20.08 -22.27
C ALA A 1080 13.00 20.09 -23.74
N GLN A 1081 11.68 20.10 -23.95
CA GLN A 1081 11.07 20.43 -25.25
C GLN A 1081 11.49 21.82 -25.78
N ASP A 1082 11.91 22.72 -24.90
CA ASP A 1082 12.41 24.06 -25.22
C ASP A 1082 13.95 24.08 -25.29
N LEU A 1083 14.63 22.94 -25.53
CA LEU A 1083 16.09 22.87 -25.79
C LEU A 1083 16.44 22.70 -27.28
N ALA A 1084 15.57 22.11 -28.10
CA ALA A 1084 15.73 22.03 -29.56
C ALA A 1084 14.59 22.77 -30.29
N PRO A 1085 14.80 23.33 -31.50
CA PRO A 1085 16.05 23.54 -32.23
C PRO A 1085 16.85 24.76 -31.71
N PRO A 1086 18.12 24.97 -32.13
CA PRO A 1086 18.94 26.11 -31.68
C PRO A 1086 18.31 27.47 -32.04
N GLN A 1087 18.44 28.44 -31.13
CA GLN A 1087 17.98 29.82 -31.34
C GLN A 1087 19.17 30.79 -31.49
N PRO A 1088 19.15 31.69 -32.47
CA PRO A 1088 20.18 32.73 -32.62
C PRO A 1088 20.10 33.74 -31.46
N ARG A 1089 21.23 34.39 -31.14
CA ARG A 1089 21.29 35.42 -30.08
C ARG A 1089 20.21 36.50 -30.29
N PRO A 1090 19.41 36.84 -29.27
CA PRO A 1090 18.49 37.98 -29.33
C PRO A 1090 19.23 39.29 -29.69
N LYS A 1091 18.59 40.19 -30.43
CA LYS A 1091 19.21 41.48 -30.80
C LYS A 1091 19.50 42.31 -29.56
N THR A 1092 20.78 42.59 -29.30
CA THR A 1092 21.22 43.33 -28.11
C THR A 1092 20.51 44.68 -28.00
N THR A 1093 19.75 44.91 -26.93
CA THR A 1093 19.04 46.16 -26.70
C THR A 1093 19.99 47.26 -26.21
N ALA A 1094 19.66 48.51 -26.52
CA ALA A 1094 20.50 49.67 -26.19
C ALA A 1094 20.77 49.80 -24.67
N THR A 1095 19.85 49.33 -23.83
CA THR A 1095 19.98 49.29 -22.37
C THR A 1095 21.06 48.30 -21.92
N VAL A 1096 21.06 47.08 -22.48
CA VAL A 1096 22.05 46.04 -22.17
C VAL A 1096 23.42 46.41 -22.73
N ALA A 1097 23.48 46.95 -23.96
CA ALA A 1097 24.71 47.47 -24.54
C ALA A 1097 25.34 48.57 -23.67
N ARG A 1098 24.56 49.54 -23.17
CA ARG A 1098 25.05 50.58 -22.25
C ARG A 1098 25.54 50.00 -20.91
N ARG A 1099 24.86 48.99 -20.37
CA ARG A 1099 25.27 48.32 -19.11
C ARG A 1099 26.61 47.59 -19.26
N LEU A 1100 26.76 46.81 -20.32
CA LEU A 1100 27.97 46.03 -20.59
C LEU A 1100 29.16 46.93 -20.98
N ILE A 1101 28.93 48.01 -21.73
CA ILE A 1101 29.96 49.02 -22.03
C ILE A 1101 30.37 49.76 -20.75
N GLY A 1102 29.43 50.14 -19.88
CA GLY A 1102 29.72 50.78 -18.59
C GLY A 1102 30.55 49.89 -17.65
N ALA A 1103 30.25 48.59 -17.62
CA ALA A 1103 31.04 47.60 -16.87
C ALA A 1103 32.45 47.40 -17.46
N ALA A 1104 32.60 47.35 -18.79
CA ALA A 1104 33.89 47.21 -19.45
C ALA A 1104 34.77 48.47 -19.35
N LEU A 1105 34.17 49.66 -19.22
CA LEU A 1105 34.87 50.93 -18.99
C LEU A 1105 35.15 51.22 -17.50
N GLY A 1106 34.92 50.25 -16.60
CA GLY A 1106 35.30 50.34 -15.19
C GLY A 1106 34.51 51.35 -14.34
N ASN A 1107 33.40 51.89 -14.84
CA ASN A 1107 32.73 53.04 -14.23
C ASN A 1107 31.52 52.61 -13.40
N VAL A 1108 31.78 52.07 -12.20
CA VAL A 1108 30.74 51.74 -11.21
C VAL A 1108 30.42 52.98 -10.38
N ASN A 1109 29.16 53.44 -10.48
CA ASN A 1109 28.52 54.59 -9.83
C ASN A 1109 28.52 55.92 -10.60
N GLY A 1110 27.46 56.13 -11.38
CA GLY A 1110 27.06 57.44 -11.90
C GLY A 1110 25.75 57.38 -12.67
N LEU A 1111 24.84 58.34 -12.46
CA LEU A 1111 23.58 58.54 -13.21
C LEU A 1111 22.46 57.50 -13.00
N ARG A 1112 21.84 57.54 -11.81
CA ARG A 1112 20.41 57.16 -11.66
C ARG A 1112 19.55 58.25 -12.32
N ASP A 1113 19.01 57.97 -13.50
CA ASP A 1113 18.08 58.89 -14.17
C ASP A 1113 16.65 58.77 -13.60
N LYS A 1114 16.28 59.75 -12.77
CA LYS A 1114 14.96 59.81 -12.11
C LYS A 1114 13.81 60.17 -13.06
N ALA A 1115 14.08 60.62 -14.30
CA ALA A 1115 13.02 60.96 -15.25
C ALA A 1115 12.32 59.70 -15.77
N GLY A 1116 13.08 58.69 -16.20
CA GLY A 1116 12.54 57.45 -16.76
C GLY A 1116 11.69 56.63 -15.79
N GLU A 1117 12.04 56.61 -14.50
CA GLU A 1117 11.20 55.94 -13.47
C GLU A 1117 9.82 56.58 -13.31
N ARG A 1118 9.70 57.89 -13.53
CA ARG A 1118 8.42 58.61 -13.44
C ARG A 1118 7.52 58.29 -14.63
N GLU A 1119 8.06 58.35 -15.84
CA GLU A 1119 7.35 57.99 -17.07
C GLU A 1119 6.90 56.52 -17.06
N LEU A 1120 7.74 55.60 -16.56
CA LEU A 1120 7.38 54.18 -16.41
C LEU A 1120 6.25 53.98 -15.37
N ARG A 1121 6.16 54.85 -14.36
CA ARG A 1121 5.09 54.82 -13.34
C ARG A 1121 3.76 55.31 -13.92
N GLU A 1122 3.80 56.39 -14.69
CA GLU A 1122 2.65 56.98 -15.38
C GLU A 1122 2.12 56.02 -16.46
N GLN A 1123 2.98 55.39 -17.26
CA GLN A 1123 2.58 54.33 -18.21
C GLN A 1123 1.95 53.09 -17.52
N ARG A 1124 2.46 52.69 -16.34
CA ARG A 1124 1.86 51.59 -15.55
C ARG A 1124 0.49 51.96 -14.98
N GLN A 1125 0.30 53.20 -14.51
CA GLN A 1125 -1.01 53.69 -14.09
C GLN A 1125 -2.00 53.75 -15.26
N HIS A 1126 -1.58 54.25 -16.42
CA HIS A 1126 -2.44 54.34 -17.60
C HIS A 1126 -2.83 52.96 -18.16
N ARG A 1127 -1.95 51.96 -18.09
CA ARG A 1127 -2.28 50.57 -18.43
C ARG A 1127 -3.24 49.92 -17.42
N ARG A 1128 -3.14 50.28 -16.13
CA ARG A 1128 -4.04 49.78 -15.09
C ARG A 1128 -5.45 50.36 -15.25
N ALA A 1129 -5.58 51.67 -15.46
CA ALA A 1129 -6.86 52.31 -15.78
C ALA A 1129 -7.51 51.69 -17.03
N ALA A 1130 -6.75 51.51 -18.11
CA ALA A 1130 -7.23 50.87 -19.35
C ALA A 1130 -7.48 49.35 -19.25
N ALA A 1131 -7.20 48.72 -18.10
CA ALA A 1131 -7.61 47.36 -17.76
C ALA A 1131 -8.88 47.38 -16.89
N GLU A 1132 -8.97 48.29 -15.92
CA GLU A 1132 -10.14 48.50 -15.07
C GLU A 1132 -11.36 48.98 -15.88
N ASP A 1133 -11.18 49.88 -16.86
CA ASP A 1133 -12.26 50.30 -17.77
C ASP A 1133 -12.71 49.15 -18.71
N ARG A 1134 -11.78 48.26 -19.10
CA ARG A 1134 -12.13 47.06 -19.88
C ARG A 1134 -12.89 46.04 -19.05
N GLN A 1135 -12.54 45.88 -17.78
CA GLN A 1135 -13.29 45.03 -16.86
C GLN A 1135 -14.70 45.59 -16.66
N ARG A 1136 -14.85 46.89 -16.36
CA ARG A 1136 -16.18 47.53 -16.26
C ARG A 1136 -17.02 47.42 -17.54
N ALA A 1137 -16.40 47.46 -18.72
CA ALA A 1137 -17.10 47.25 -19.99
C ALA A 1137 -17.52 45.79 -20.23
N VAL A 1138 -16.80 44.81 -19.68
CA VAL A 1138 -17.20 43.40 -19.66
C VAL A 1138 -18.33 43.19 -18.66
N ASP A 1139 -18.18 43.69 -17.43
CA ASP A 1139 -19.17 43.55 -16.36
C ASP A 1139 -20.51 44.19 -16.77
N ALA A 1140 -20.50 45.38 -17.37
CA ALA A 1140 -21.69 46.05 -17.91
C ALA A 1140 -22.33 45.35 -19.13
N ALA A 1141 -21.61 44.44 -19.79
CA ALA A 1141 -22.14 43.58 -20.87
C ALA A 1141 -22.61 42.20 -20.36
N TRP A 1142 -22.41 41.91 -19.08
CA TRP A 1142 -23.01 40.76 -18.37
C TRP A 1142 -24.29 41.15 -17.61
N ASP A 1143 -24.40 42.41 -17.19
CA ASP A 1143 -25.62 42.99 -16.57
C ASP A 1143 -26.70 43.41 -17.60
N SER A 1144 -26.42 43.30 -18.91
CA SER A 1144 -27.32 43.66 -20.03
C SER A 1144 -27.86 42.45 -20.79
#